data_AF-A6IMK3-F1
#
_entry.id   AF-A6IMK3-F1
#
_cell.length_a   1.000
_cell.length_b   1.000
_cell.length_c   1.000
_cell.angle_alpha   90.00
_cell.angle_beta   90.00
_cell.angle_gamma   90.00
#
_symmetry.space_group_name_H-M   'P 1'
#
loop_
_entity.id
_entity.type
_entity.pdbx_description
1 polymer ?
#
loop_
_entity_poly.entity_id
_entity_poly.type
_entity_poly.pdbx_seq_one_letter_code
_entity_poly.pdbx_strand_id
1 'polypeptide(L)'
;MGHLPRERRGGRRLLPLLGLFVLLKIVSTFHVTVRDDNNIVVSLEASDVVSPTSVYVVRVAGESKNYFFEFEESNGTLPPPVVFKATYHGLYYIISLVVVSGNVVTKPSRSITVLTKPLPVTSVSIYDYKPSPETGVLFEIHYPEKYNVFSRVNISYWEGKDFRTMLYKDFLKGKTVFNHWLPGICYSNITFQLVSEATFNKSTLVECSGVSHEPKQHRTAPYPPRNISVRFVNLNKNNWEEPSGSFPEDSFIKPQDAIGRDRPFHFPEETPETPASNASSGWPDPNGTEYESTSQPYWWDSASAAPENEEDFVSVLPADYDTEATLGRTEKPTADPFSAFPVQMTLSWLPPKPPTAFDGFNILIEREGNFTDYLTVDEEAHEFVAELKEPGKYRLSVTTFSSSGACETRKSQSAKSLSFYISPTGEWIEELTEKPQHVSVHVLSSTTALLSWTSSQENYNSTIVSVVSLTCQKQKESQRLEKQYCTQVNSSKPVIENLVPGAQYQVVMYLRKGPLIGPPSDPVTFAIVPTGIKDLMLYPLGPTAVVLSWTRPYLGVFRKYVVEMFYFNPTTMTSEWTTYYEIAATVSLTSSVRIANLLPAWYYNFRVTMVTWGDPELSCCDSSTISFITAPVAPEITSVEYFNSLLYISWTYGDATTDLSHSRMLHWMVVAEGRRKIKKSVTRNVMTAILSLPPGDIYNLSVTACTERGSNTSMLRLVKLEPAPPKSLFAVNKTQTSVTLLWVEEGVADFFEVLCQKLGNR
;
A
#
# COMPACT_ATOMS: atom_id res chain seq x y z
N MET A 1 -30.53 19.50 -48.10
CA MET A 1 -31.21 20.81 -48.15
C MET A 1 -30.23 21.85 -47.60
N GLY A 2 -29.96 23.01 -48.21
CA GLY A 2 -30.19 23.48 -49.59
C GLY A 2 -28.85 23.74 -50.31
N HIS A 3 -28.78 23.58 -51.64
CA HIS A 3 -28.97 24.61 -52.67
C HIS A 3 -27.76 25.58 -52.82
N LEU A 4 -26.80 25.32 -53.75
CA LEU A 4 -26.77 25.62 -55.22
C LEU A 4 -26.02 26.96 -55.51
N PRO A 5 -25.47 27.26 -56.72
CA PRO A 5 -24.83 26.36 -57.71
C PRO A 5 -23.68 26.95 -58.61
N ARG A 6 -23.02 26.04 -59.35
CA ARG A 6 -22.59 26.09 -60.79
C ARG A 6 -21.49 27.01 -61.38
N GLU A 7 -20.73 26.36 -62.29
CA GLU A 7 -20.11 26.87 -63.55
C GLU A 7 -18.94 27.90 -63.45
N ARG A 8 -17.94 27.96 -64.36
CA ARG A 8 -17.69 27.23 -65.63
C ARG A 8 -16.19 27.09 -65.96
N ARG A 9 -15.94 26.18 -66.91
CA ARG A 9 -14.72 25.81 -67.65
C ARG A 9 -14.08 26.93 -68.50
N GLY A 10 -12.79 26.73 -68.82
CA GLY A 10 -12.07 27.28 -69.99
C GLY A 10 -10.73 27.93 -69.63
N GLY A 11 -9.61 27.79 -70.36
CA GLY A 11 -9.30 26.93 -71.51
C GLY A 11 -8.36 27.60 -72.53
N ARG A 12 -7.14 27.06 -72.74
CA ARG A 12 -6.11 27.44 -73.77
C ARG A 12 -5.54 28.88 -73.64
N ARG A 13 -4.36 29.27 -74.16
CA ARG A 13 -3.04 28.72 -74.62
C ARG A 13 -2.36 29.91 -75.36
N LEU A 14 -1.01 29.97 -75.43
CA LEU A 14 -0.19 30.90 -76.26
C LEU A 14 -0.16 32.37 -75.74
N LEU A 15 0.89 33.21 -75.95
CA LEU A 15 2.08 33.17 -76.82
C LEU A 15 3.40 33.55 -76.07
N PRO A 16 4.59 33.36 -76.67
CA PRO A 16 5.89 33.75 -76.12
C PRO A 16 6.32 35.18 -76.52
N LEU A 17 7.35 35.73 -75.88
CA LEU A 17 8.07 36.91 -76.36
C LEU A 17 9.56 36.87 -75.98
N LEU A 18 10.42 36.92 -77.00
CA LEU A 18 11.86 37.23 -76.88
C LEU A 18 12.03 38.67 -76.37
N GLY A 19 13.06 38.92 -75.56
CA GLY A 19 13.43 40.27 -75.16
C GLY A 19 14.76 40.38 -74.43
N LEU A 20 15.80 40.86 -75.14
CA LEU A 20 17.06 41.40 -74.62
C LEU A 20 17.80 40.60 -73.51
N PHE A 21 18.73 39.74 -73.94
CA PHE A 21 19.95 39.53 -73.15
C PHE A 21 20.80 40.82 -73.20
N VAL A 22 20.58 41.72 -72.25
CA VAL A 22 21.56 42.76 -71.94
C VAL A 22 22.77 42.07 -71.32
N LEU A 23 23.91 42.13 -72.00
CA LEU A 23 25.22 41.73 -71.50
C LEU A 23 25.67 42.65 -70.36
N LEU A 24 25.04 42.49 -69.19
CA LEU A 24 25.66 42.89 -67.94
C LEU A 24 26.91 42.04 -67.78
N LYS A 25 28.08 42.64 -68.01
CA LYS A 25 29.36 42.11 -67.54
C LYS A 25 29.25 41.94 -66.02
N ILE A 26 28.93 40.73 -65.58
CA ILE A 26 29.26 40.28 -64.24
C ILE A 26 30.78 40.29 -64.21
N VAL A 27 31.36 41.33 -63.59
CA VAL A 27 32.78 41.35 -63.28
C VAL A 27 33.00 40.20 -62.32
N SER A 28 33.57 39.11 -62.85
CA SER A 28 33.83 37.89 -62.12
C SER A 28 34.89 38.15 -61.06
N THR A 29 34.71 37.51 -59.91
CA THR A 29 35.52 37.71 -58.70
C THR A 29 35.84 36.36 -58.11
N PHE A 30 37.00 36.27 -57.47
CA PHE A 30 37.68 35.08 -56.97
C PHE A 30 36.79 33.84 -56.78
N HIS A 31 37.16 32.76 -57.45
CA HIS A 31 36.38 31.54 -57.53
C HIS A 31 36.58 30.68 -56.26
N VAL A 32 35.48 30.22 -55.67
CA VAL A 32 35.48 29.32 -54.50
C VAL A 32 34.72 28.05 -54.86
N THR A 33 35.35 26.89 -54.69
CA THR A 33 34.74 25.57 -54.90
C THR A 33 34.94 24.65 -53.72
N VAL A 34 33.99 23.75 -53.48
CA VAL A 34 34.13 22.67 -52.50
C VAL A 34 34.38 21.38 -53.28
N ARG A 35 35.53 20.75 -53.07
CA ARG A 35 35.84 19.41 -53.63
C ARG A 35 35.38 18.31 -52.68
N ASP A 36 35.28 17.07 -53.17
CA ASP A 36 34.58 15.98 -52.47
C ASP A 36 35.15 15.58 -51.09
N ASP A 37 36.41 15.90 -50.80
CA ASP A 37 37.01 15.78 -49.45
C ASP A 37 36.63 16.93 -48.48
N ASN A 38 35.62 17.75 -48.82
CA ASN A 38 35.30 19.04 -48.19
C ASN A 38 36.48 20.03 -48.13
N ASN A 39 37.39 19.93 -49.10
CA ASN A 39 38.43 20.92 -49.34
C ASN A 39 37.82 22.13 -50.05
N ILE A 40 37.80 23.28 -49.37
CA ILE A 40 37.41 24.58 -49.93
C ILE A 40 38.62 25.14 -50.67
N VAL A 41 38.54 25.17 -52.00
CA VAL A 41 39.58 25.68 -52.89
C VAL A 41 39.21 27.09 -53.32
N VAL A 42 40.11 28.04 -53.07
CA VAL A 42 39.94 29.47 -53.37
C VAL A 42 41.00 29.91 -54.37
N SER A 43 40.60 30.36 -55.55
CA SER A 43 41.50 30.82 -56.62
C SER A 43 41.15 32.24 -57.04
N LEU A 44 42.14 33.13 -57.12
CA LEU A 44 41.96 34.46 -57.69
C LEU A 44 41.76 34.39 -59.20
N GLU A 45 40.92 35.28 -59.75
CA GLU A 45 40.83 35.52 -61.19
C GLU A 45 41.67 36.74 -61.59
N ALA A 46 41.99 36.86 -62.89
CA ALA A 46 42.76 37.99 -63.42
C ALA A 46 42.09 39.36 -63.20
N SER A 47 40.79 39.38 -62.91
CA SER A 47 39.98 40.55 -62.56
C SER A 47 40.12 41.01 -61.10
N ASP A 48 40.62 40.16 -60.19
CA ASP A 48 40.77 40.50 -58.76
C ASP A 48 42.08 41.23 -58.43
N VAL A 49 43.06 41.18 -59.34
CA VAL A 49 44.43 41.71 -59.11
C VAL A 49 44.50 43.22 -59.34
N VAL A 50 44.12 43.98 -58.32
CA VAL A 50 44.14 45.46 -58.28
C VAL A 50 45.54 46.08 -58.41
N SER A 51 46.59 45.50 -57.82
CA SER A 51 47.97 45.98 -58.01
C SER A 51 49.02 44.87 -57.78
N PRO A 52 50.20 44.92 -58.44
CA PRO A 52 51.27 43.93 -58.27
C PRO A 52 52.04 44.05 -56.94
N THR A 53 51.67 44.98 -56.08
CA THR A 53 52.29 45.23 -54.76
C THR A 53 51.30 45.06 -53.60
N SER A 54 50.14 44.47 -53.87
CA SER A 54 49.11 44.19 -52.86
C SER A 54 49.17 42.73 -52.42
N VAL A 55 49.10 42.50 -51.11
CA VAL A 55 49.01 41.15 -50.54
C VAL A 55 47.53 40.75 -50.47
N TYR A 56 47.21 39.56 -50.96
CA TYR A 56 45.85 39.02 -51.00
C TYR A 56 45.67 37.98 -49.88
N VAL A 57 44.76 38.25 -48.95
CA VAL A 57 44.46 37.39 -47.80
C VAL A 57 43.02 36.90 -47.86
N VAL A 58 42.83 35.58 -47.81
CA VAL A 58 41.53 34.93 -47.68
C VAL A 58 41.21 34.77 -46.20
N ARG A 59 40.11 35.38 -45.74
CA ARG A 59 39.49 35.09 -44.45
C ARG A 59 38.42 34.02 -44.62
N VAL A 60 38.58 32.88 -43.97
CA VAL A 60 37.57 31.82 -43.87
C VAL A 60 36.90 31.89 -42.49
N ALA A 61 35.59 32.08 -42.47
CA ALA A 61 34.77 32.15 -41.26
C ALA A 61 33.65 31.08 -41.29
N GLY A 62 33.42 30.38 -40.18
CA GLY A 62 32.38 29.35 -40.07
C GLY A 62 32.60 28.47 -38.83
N GLU A 63 33.85 28.12 -38.55
CA GLU A 63 34.26 27.41 -37.32
C GLU A 63 34.46 28.39 -36.14
N SER A 64 34.77 27.86 -34.96
CA SER A 64 35.03 28.63 -33.73
C SER A 64 36.21 29.61 -33.81
N LYS A 65 37.05 29.51 -34.85
CA LYS A 65 38.12 30.43 -35.18
C LYS A 65 37.99 30.85 -36.64
N ASN A 66 38.33 32.12 -36.92
CA ASN A 66 38.52 32.56 -38.29
C ASN A 66 39.93 32.20 -38.73
N TYR A 67 40.07 31.60 -39.91
CA TYR A 67 41.38 31.32 -40.51
C TYR A 67 41.71 32.40 -41.54
N PHE A 68 43.00 32.72 -41.66
CA PHE A 68 43.52 33.69 -42.60
C PHE A 68 44.64 33.03 -43.39
N PHE A 69 44.55 33.05 -44.71
CA PHE A 69 45.52 32.45 -45.62
C PHE A 69 45.98 33.48 -46.63
N GLU A 70 47.28 33.62 -46.80
CA GLU A 70 47.89 34.52 -47.77
C GLU A 70 48.12 33.77 -49.09
N PHE A 71 47.87 34.44 -50.22
CA PHE A 71 48.29 33.92 -51.53
C PHE A 71 49.78 34.18 -51.73
N GLU A 72 50.53 33.18 -52.21
CA GLU A 72 51.95 33.31 -52.52
C GLU A 72 52.20 34.37 -53.62
N GLU A 73 53.25 35.16 -53.47
CA GLU A 73 53.57 36.27 -54.38
C GLU A 73 54.01 35.78 -55.77
N SER A 74 53.28 36.18 -56.81
CA SER A 74 53.46 35.67 -58.18
C SER A 74 53.86 36.78 -59.18
N ASN A 75 55.05 36.64 -59.76
CA ASN A 75 55.60 37.56 -60.77
C ASN A 75 54.84 37.47 -62.11
N GLY A 76 53.66 38.08 -62.20
CA GLY A 76 52.89 38.25 -63.44
C GLY A 76 52.05 37.04 -63.88
N THR A 77 51.93 36.02 -63.05
CA THR A 77 51.00 34.88 -63.21
C THR A 77 49.99 34.86 -62.06
N LEU A 78 48.86 34.17 -62.19
CA LEU A 78 47.93 34.01 -61.06
C LEU A 78 48.54 33.11 -59.97
N PRO A 79 48.40 33.44 -58.68
CA PRO A 79 48.97 32.65 -57.60
C PRO A 79 48.26 31.29 -57.46
N PRO A 80 48.92 30.27 -56.88
CA PRO A 80 48.32 28.97 -56.67
C PRO A 80 47.07 29.06 -55.77
N PRO A 81 46.06 28.22 -55.98
CA PRO A 81 44.83 28.27 -55.20
C PRO A 81 45.06 27.88 -53.74
N VAL A 82 44.54 28.68 -52.82
CA VAL A 82 44.52 28.38 -51.39
C VAL A 82 43.53 27.23 -51.14
N VAL A 83 43.99 26.18 -50.46
CA VAL A 83 43.15 25.03 -50.08
C VAL A 83 42.95 25.01 -48.57
N PHE A 84 41.72 25.25 -48.14
CA PHE A 84 41.31 25.09 -46.75
C PHE A 84 40.57 23.76 -46.58
N LYS A 85 41.10 22.87 -45.74
CA LYS A 85 40.42 21.63 -45.36
C LYS A 85 39.44 21.93 -44.23
N ALA A 86 38.14 21.88 -44.51
CA ALA A 86 37.11 22.09 -43.50
C ALA A 86 37.16 21.00 -42.42
N THR A 87 37.13 21.39 -41.15
CA THR A 87 37.03 20.43 -40.04
C THR A 87 35.59 19.92 -39.91
N TYR A 88 34.61 20.82 -40.10
CA TYR A 88 33.19 20.51 -39.96
C TYR A 88 32.54 20.24 -41.33
N HIS A 89 31.91 19.08 -41.44
CA HIS A 89 31.13 18.62 -42.57
C HIS A 89 29.67 19.07 -42.43
N GLY A 90 29.02 19.46 -43.52
CA GLY A 90 27.64 19.95 -43.49
C GLY A 90 27.46 21.35 -42.89
N LEU A 91 28.56 22.06 -42.60
CA LEU A 91 28.58 23.43 -42.08
C LEU A 91 28.75 24.44 -43.22
N TYR A 92 28.13 25.62 -43.09
CA TYR A 92 28.31 26.72 -44.03
C TYR A 92 29.54 27.56 -43.68
N TYR A 93 30.27 27.99 -44.71
CA TYR A 93 31.48 28.79 -44.59
C TYR A 93 31.32 30.09 -45.40
N ILE A 94 31.80 31.19 -44.82
CA ILE A 94 31.87 32.52 -45.42
C ILE A 94 33.34 32.81 -45.75
N ILE A 95 33.67 32.85 -47.03
CA ILE A 95 35.00 33.16 -47.55
C ILE A 95 35.00 34.63 -47.97
N SER A 96 35.88 35.45 -47.38
CA SER A 96 36.01 36.88 -47.69
C SER A 96 37.42 37.18 -48.17
N LEU A 97 37.56 37.85 -49.31
CA LEU A 97 38.85 38.35 -49.78
C LEU A 97 39.14 39.70 -49.11
N VAL A 98 40.34 39.81 -48.55
CA VAL A 98 40.88 41.01 -47.90
C VAL A 98 42.18 41.38 -48.61
N VAL A 99 42.27 42.63 -49.08
CA VAL A 99 43.47 43.14 -49.74
C VAL A 99 44.25 44.01 -48.76
N VAL A 100 45.53 43.76 -48.62
CA VAL A 100 46.44 44.50 -47.75
C VAL A 100 47.44 45.24 -48.63
N SER A 101 47.41 46.58 -48.58
CA SER A 101 48.30 47.45 -49.35
C SER A 101 49.10 48.31 -48.39
N GLY A 102 50.33 47.89 -48.07
CA GLY A 102 51.14 48.47 -46.99
C GLY A 102 50.51 48.25 -45.61
N ASN A 103 50.75 49.17 -44.66
CA ASN A 103 50.24 49.09 -43.29
C ASN A 103 48.71 49.31 -43.15
N VAL A 104 47.94 49.33 -44.24
CA VAL A 104 46.49 49.57 -44.23
C VAL A 104 45.75 48.34 -44.76
N VAL A 105 45.07 47.64 -43.85
CA VAL A 105 44.12 46.56 -44.19
C VAL A 105 42.85 47.19 -44.74
N THR A 106 42.47 46.87 -45.98
CA THR A 106 41.21 47.34 -46.55
C THR A 106 40.01 46.59 -45.93
N LYS A 107 38.83 47.22 -45.86
CA LYS A 107 37.61 46.49 -45.49
C LYS A 107 37.36 45.37 -46.51
N PRO A 108 36.91 44.16 -46.09
CA PRO A 108 36.64 43.05 -47.00
C PRO A 108 35.67 43.50 -48.10
N SER A 109 36.09 43.37 -49.35
CA SER A 109 35.39 43.98 -50.48
C SER A 109 34.14 43.19 -50.87
N ARG A 110 34.21 41.85 -50.86
CA ARG A 110 33.11 40.91 -51.10
C ARG A 110 33.33 39.58 -50.35
N SER A 111 32.24 38.84 -50.12
CA SER A 111 32.24 37.54 -49.46
C SER A 111 31.38 36.52 -50.22
N ILE A 112 31.90 35.31 -50.40
CA ILE A 112 31.22 34.16 -51.01
C ILE A 112 30.88 33.15 -49.93
N THR A 113 29.67 32.57 -49.99
CA THR A 113 29.22 31.52 -49.06
C THR A 113 29.16 30.17 -49.73
N VAL A 114 29.74 29.14 -49.10
CA VAL A 114 29.64 27.76 -49.54
C VAL A 114 29.14 26.86 -48.41
N LEU A 115 28.59 25.70 -48.78
CA LEU A 115 28.16 24.67 -47.84
C LEU A 115 29.00 23.42 -48.09
N THR A 116 29.51 22.82 -47.02
CA THR A 116 30.23 21.53 -47.10
C THR A 116 29.23 20.38 -47.11
N LYS A 117 29.60 19.22 -47.68
CA LYS A 117 28.71 18.04 -47.69
C LYS A 117 28.73 17.35 -46.32
N PRO A 118 27.58 16.95 -45.73
CA PRO A 118 27.57 16.14 -44.51
C PRO A 118 28.10 14.72 -44.76
N LEU A 119 28.74 14.13 -43.76
CA LEU A 119 29.20 12.73 -43.82
C LEU A 119 28.00 11.77 -43.79
N PRO A 120 28.06 10.65 -44.54
CA PRO A 120 26.92 9.75 -44.70
C PRO A 120 26.67 8.87 -43.46
N VAL A 121 25.48 8.27 -43.41
CA VAL A 121 25.04 7.39 -42.33
C VAL A 121 25.79 6.06 -42.36
N THR A 122 26.41 5.69 -41.24
CA THR A 122 27.27 4.50 -41.11
C THR A 122 26.49 3.21 -40.91
N SER A 123 25.43 3.24 -40.09
CA SER A 123 24.53 2.10 -39.90
C SER A 123 23.14 2.56 -39.48
N VAL A 124 22.15 1.70 -39.70
CA VAL A 124 20.72 1.98 -39.47
C VAL A 124 20.05 0.75 -38.88
N SER A 125 19.34 0.96 -37.78
CA SER A 125 18.42 -0.01 -37.19
C SER A 125 16.98 0.53 -37.19
N ILE A 126 16.01 -0.38 -37.36
CA ILE A 126 14.59 -0.07 -37.47
C ILE A 126 13.83 -1.03 -36.54
N TYR A 127 13.01 -0.49 -35.64
CA TYR A 127 12.27 -1.27 -34.65
C TYR A 127 10.81 -0.82 -34.55
N ASP A 128 9.94 -1.70 -34.07
CA ASP A 128 8.55 -1.34 -33.74
C ASP A 128 8.50 -0.29 -32.63
N TYR A 129 7.69 0.76 -32.79
CA TYR A 129 7.38 1.66 -31.67
C TYR A 129 6.34 1.00 -30.75
N LYS A 130 6.81 0.41 -29.65
CA LYS A 130 5.99 -0.42 -28.72
C LYS A 130 4.59 0.13 -28.36
N PRO A 131 4.36 1.45 -28.17
CA PRO A 131 3.02 1.98 -27.87
C PRO A 131 2.03 1.94 -29.05
N SER A 132 2.50 1.86 -30.29
CA SER A 132 1.65 1.82 -31.50
C SER A 132 2.39 1.14 -32.67
N PRO A 133 2.66 -0.19 -32.60
CA PRO A 133 3.44 -0.91 -33.61
C PRO A 133 2.75 -1.02 -34.97
N GLU A 134 1.48 -0.62 -35.06
CA GLU A 134 0.69 -0.64 -36.30
C GLU A 134 0.98 0.56 -37.21
N THR A 135 1.42 1.69 -36.66
CA THR A 135 1.70 2.92 -37.43
C THR A 135 3.05 3.55 -37.11
N GLY A 136 3.64 3.21 -35.96
CA GLY A 136 4.83 3.82 -35.41
C GLY A 136 6.07 2.95 -35.53
N VAL A 137 7.15 3.52 -36.06
CA VAL A 137 8.45 2.87 -36.22
C VAL A 137 9.54 3.75 -35.62
N LEU A 138 10.44 3.15 -34.84
CA LEU A 138 11.62 3.81 -34.28
C LEU A 138 12.79 3.62 -35.24
N PHE A 139 13.30 4.73 -35.80
CA PHE A 139 14.56 4.74 -36.53
C PHE A 139 15.71 5.09 -35.59
N GLU A 140 16.78 4.31 -35.65
CA GLU A 140 18.05 4.54 -34.98
C GLU A 140 19.16 4.59 -36.04
N ILE A 141 19.63 5.80 -36.34
CA ILE A 141 20.69 6.05 -37.33
C ILE A 141 22.00 6.40 -36.63
N HIS A 142 23.10 5.79 -37.05
CA HIS A 142 24.44 6.09 -36.57
C HIS A 142 25.21 6.87 -37.63
N TYR A 143 25.74 8.03 -37.25
CA TYR A 143 26.56 8.89 -38.09
C TYR A 143 27.77 9.38 -37.30
N PRO A 144 28.83 9.93 -37.94
CA PRO A 144 29.96 10.51 -37.23
C PRO A 144 29.50 11.77 -36.48
N GLU A 145 29.20 11.69 -35.17
CA GLU A 145 28.68 12.84 -34.41
C GLU A 145 29.69 13.99 -34.28
N LYS A 146 30.98 13.66 -34.26
CA LYS A 146 32.06 14.66 -34.21
C LYS A 146 32.21 15.32 -35.57
N TYR A 147 32.08 16.64 -35.59
CA TYR A 147 32.30 17.50 -36.76
C TYR A 147 31.36 17.24 -37.95
N ASN A 148 30.18 16.66 -37.76
CA ASN A 148 29.16 16.53 -38.80
C ASN A 148 27.89 17.29 -38.42
N VAL A 149 27.43 18.19 -39.27
CA VAL A 149 26.31 19.11 -39.01
C VAL A 149 25.26 18.92 -40.10
N PHE A 150 24.06 18.49 -39.73
CA PHE A 150 22.92 18.39 -40.65
C PHE A 150 21.67 18.97 -39.99
N SER A 151 20.72 19.43 -40.80
CA SER A 151 19.48 20.05 -40.32
C SER A 151 18.26 19.13 -40.48
N ARG A 152 18.31 18.18 -41.42
CA ARG A 152 17.20 17.27 -41.75
C ARG A 152 17.74 15.92 -42.24
N VAL A 153 16.90 14.90 -42.27
CA VAL A 153 17.22 13.59 -42.86
C VAL A 153 16.21 13.29 -43.97
N ASN A 154 16.69 13.00 -45.16
CA ASN A 154 15.87 12.50 -46.27
C ASN A 154 15.78 10.97 -46.15
N ILE A 155 14.57 10.46 -45.95
CA ILE A 155 14.26 9.03 -45.85
C ILE A 155 13.58 8.64 -47.16
N SER A 156 14.17 7.70 -47.89
CA SER A 156 13.59 7.18 -49.14
C SER A 156 13.34 5.68 -49.04
N TYR A 157 12.19 5.23 -49.53
CA TYR A 157 11.70 3.86 -49.38
C TYR A 157 10.68 3.50 -50.45
N TRP A 158 10.44 2.21 -50.63
CA TRP A 158 9.43 1.68 -51.54
C TRP A 158 8.22 1.18 -50.78
N GLU A 159 7.07 1.74 -51.11
CA GLU A 159 5.74 1.32 -50.67
C GLU A 159 5.14 0.41 -51.78
N GLY A 160 5.47 -0.88 -51.73
CA GLY A 160 5.18 -1.81 -52.82
C GLY A 160 5.90 -1.42 -54.12
N LYS A 161 5.19 -0.77 -55.05
CA LYS A 161 5.73 -0.26 -56.33
C LYS A 161 5.97 1.25 -56.32
N ASP A 162 5.48 1.97 -55.31
CA ASP A 162 5.57 3.42 -55.26
C ASP A 162 6.82 3.86 -54.50
N PHE A 163 7.73 4.56 -55.18
CA PHE A 163 8.89 5.18 -54.55
C PHE A 163 8.47 6.45 -53.79
N ARG A 164 8.77 6.50 -52.50
CA ARG A 164 8.46 7.60 -51.59
C ARG A 164 9.76 8.21 -51.07
N THR A 165 9.79 9.53 -50.96
CA THR A 165 10.85 10.27 -50.27
C THR A 165 10.23 11.24 -49.28
N MET A 166 10.73 11.29 -48.05
CA MET A 166 10.23 12.20 -47.03
C MET A 166 11.39 12.85 -46.27
N LEU A 167 11.30 14.17 -46.11
CA LEU A 167 12.35 14.99 -45.54
C LEU A 167 11.98 15.36 -44.10
N TYR A 168 12.57 14.63 -43.15
CA TYR A 168 12.18 14.59 -41.74
C TYR A 168 13.10 15.47 -40.87
N LYS A 169 12.54 16.06 -39.82
CA LYS A 169 13.24 16.92 -38.84
C LYS A 169 13.31 16.23 -37.48
N ASP A 170 14.10 16.74 -36.54
CA ASP A 170 14.08 16.29 -35.14
C ASP A 170 14.57 14.84 -34.92
N PHE A 171 15.84 14.59 -35.29
CA PHE A 171 16.59 13.40 -34.84
C PHE A 171 17.33 13.71 -33.54
N LEU A 172 16.81 13.22 -32.42
CA LEU A 172 17.43 13.37 -31.11
C LEU A 172 18.50 12.28 -30.92
N LYS A 173 19.78 12.65 -31.01
CA LYS A 173 20.94 11.73 -30.91
C LYS A 173 20.79 10.50 -31.83
N GLY A 174 20.46 10.76 -33.10
CA GLY A 174 20.25 9.70 -34.11
C GLY A 174 18.97 8.87 -33.95
N LYS A 175 18.09 9.17 -32.98
CA LYS A 175 16.82 8.45 -32.81
C LYS A 175 15.62 9.32 -33.17
N THR A 176 14.62 8.74 -33.84
CA THR A 176 13.32 9.39 -34.05
C THR A 176 12.18 8.39 -34.24
N VAL A 177 10.95 8.81 -33.92
CA VAL A 177 9.74 7.98 -34.00
C VAL A 177 8.87 8.47 -35.15
N PHE A 178 8.61 7.58 -36.10
CA PHE A 178 7.92 7.86 -37.34
C PHE A 178 6.54 7.20 -37.38
N ASN A 179 5.48 8.01 -37.35
CA ASN A 179 4.09 7.56 -37.18
C ASN A 179 3.19 7.72 -38.43
N HIS A 180 3.78 7.69 -39.63
CA HIS A 180 3.05 7.92 -40.90
C HIS A 180 2.98 6.69 -41.82
N TRP A 181 3.46 5.53 -41.37
CA TRP A 181 3.36 4.30 -42.15
C TRP A 181 2.03 3.60 -41.91
N LEU A 182 1.56 2.89 -42.94
CA LEU A 182 0.28 2.20 -42.93
C LEU A 182 0.41 0.82 -42.25
N PRO A 183 -0.60 0.36 -41.48
CA PRO A 183 -0.60 -0.95 -40.85
C PRO A 183 -0.46 -2.11 -41.83
N GLY A 184 0.44 -3.05 -41.51
CA GLY A 184 0.66 -4.29 -42.25
C GLY A 184 1.34 -4.13 -43.61
N ILE A 185 1.82 -2.94 -43.99
CA ILE A 185 2.56 -2.74 -45.25
C ILE A 185 4.04 -3.09 -45.05
N CYS A 186 4.60 -3.81 -46.03
CA CYS A 186 6.05 -4.02 -46.15
C CYS A 186 6.70 -2.83 -46.86
N TYR A 187 7.56 -2.10 -46.15
CA TYR A 187 8.40 -1.04 -46.70
C TYR A 187 9.79 -1.61 -46.98
N SER A 188 10.25 -1.47 -48.23
CA SER A 188 11.51 -2.07 -48.69
C SER A 188 12.49 -1.03 -49.23
N ASN A 189 13.78 -1.39 -49.27
CA ASN A 189 14.88 -0.54 -49.76
C ASN A 189 14.85 0.86 -49.11
N ILE A 190 14.76 0.86 -47.77
CA ILE A 190 14.72 2.05 -46.92
C ILE A 190 16.14 2.58 -46.76
N THR A 191 16.38 3.83 -47.18
CA THR A 191 17.68 4.50 -47.12
C THR A 191 17.59 5.92 -46.54
N PHE A 192 18.67 6.35 -45.90
CA PHE A 192 18.76 7.60 -45.14
C PHE A 192 19.92 8.45 -45.65
N GLN A 193 19.63 9.71 -46.01
CA GLN A 193 20.63 10.72 -46.37
C GLN A 193 20.55 11.89 -45.40
N LEU A 194 21.69 12.36 -44.89
CA LEU A 194 21.75 13.57 -44.09
C LEU A 194 21.70 14.78 -45.03
N VAL A 195 20.88 15.77 -44.68
CA VAL A 195 20.70 17.00 -45.46
C VAL A 195 21.09 18.19 -44.60
N SER A 196 22.05 18.97 -45.09
CA SER A 196 22.45 20.24 -44.51
C SER A 196 21.81 21.36 -45.32
N GLU A 197 21.21 22.33 -44.63
CA GLU A 197 20.50 23.46 -45.23
C GLU A 197 20.95 24.74 -44.51
N ALA A 198 21.42 25.72 -45.27
CA ALA A 198 21.88 27.00 -44.73
C ALA A 198 21.30 28.17 -45.54
N THR A 199 20.62 29.08 -44.87
CA THR A 199 20.02 30.28 -45.48
C THR A 199 20.89 31.50 -45.20
N PHE A 200 21.41 32.15 -46.24
CA PHE A 200 22.19 33.38 -46.13
C PHE A 200 21.74 34.41 -47.17
N ASN A 201 21.51 35.65 -46.75
CA ASN A 201 21.15 36.77 -47.64
C ASN A 201 20.06 36.45 -48.69
N LYS A 202 19.02 35.71 -48.28
CA LYS A 202 17.89 35.18 -49.09
C LYS A 202 18.20 34.06 -50.09
N SER A 203 19.44 33.59 -50.24
CA SER A 203 19.72 32.30 -50.89
C SER A 203 19.73 31.16 -49.88
N THR A 204 19.32 29.97 -50.32
CA THR A 204 19.37 28.73 -49.52
C THR A 204 20.33 27.78 -50.20
N LEU A 205 21.38 27.38 -49.49
CA LEU A 205 22.28 26.31 -49.91
C LEU A 205 21.83 25.00 -49.27
N VAL A 206 21.81 23.92 -50.06
CA VAL A 206 21.43 22.58 -49.61
C VAL A 206 22.45 21.59 -50.13
N GLU A 207 23.02 20.78 -49.24
CA GLU A 207 23.94 19.68 -49.58
C GLU A 207 23.46 18.40 -48.91
N CYS A 208 23.60 17.28 -49.63
CA CYS A 208 23.11 15.97 -49.19
C CYS A 208 24.27 14.97 -49.09
N SER A 209 24.24 14.10 -48.08
CA SER A 209 25.19 13.00 -47.99
C SER A 209 24.91 11.93 -49.06
N GLY A 210 25.94 11.14 -49.37
CA GLY A 210 25.73 9.84 -50.02
C GLY A 210 24.94 8.87 -49.12
N VAL A 211 24.56 7.72 -49.69
CA VAL A 211 24.05 6.56 -48.94
C VAL A 211 25.19 5.54 -48.85
N SER A 212 25.73 5.32 -47.65
CA SER A 212 26.80 4.33 -47.41
C SER A 212 26.32 3.08 -46.67
N HIS A 213 25.15 3.11 -46.03
CA HIS A 213 24.59 1.97 -45.34
C HIS A 213 23.80 1.07 -46.30
N GLU A 214 23.69 -0.22 -45.98
CA GLU A 214 22.83 -1.14 -46.71
C GLU A 214 21.35 -0.75 -46.57
N PRO A 215 20.54 -0.78 -47.64
CA PRO A 215 19.11 -0.56 -47.54
C PRO A 215 18.43 -1.58 -46.62
N LYS A 216 17.51 -1.11 -45.79
CA LYS A 216 16.76 -1.96 -44.84
C LYS A 216 15.31 -2.16 -45.30
N GLN A 217 14.63 -3.10 -44.67
CA GLN A 217 13.21 -3.40 -44.90
C GLN A 217 12.50 -3.63 -43.57
N HIS A 218 11.23 -3.26 -43.49
CA HIS A 218 10.43 -3.37 -42.27
C HIS A 218 8.94 -3.46 -42.59
N ARG A 219 8.20 -4.25 -41.82
CA ARG A 219 6.74 -4.40 -41.93
C ARG A 219 6.09 -4.00 -40.61
N THR A 220 5.22 -2.99 -40.65
CA THR A 220 4.39 -2.58 -39.52
C THR A 220 3.41 -3.69 -39.12
N ALA A 221 2.93 -3.70 -37.88
CA ALA A 221 1.90 -4.66 -37.49
C ALA A 221 0.56 -4.36 -38.18
N PRO A 222 -0.19 -5.36 -38.67
CA PRO A 222 -1.57 -5.14 -39.10
C PRO A 222 -2.47 -4.87 -37.89
N TYR A 223 -3.53 -4.06 -38.06
CA TYR A 223 -4.56 -3.96 -37.02
C TYR A 223 -5.27 -5.31 -36.82
N PRO A 224 -5.66 -5.64 -35.58
CA PRO A 224 -6.31 -6.92 -35.27
C PRO A 224 -7.77 -6.97 -35.80
N PRO A 225 -8.36 -8.17 -35.89
CA PRO A 225 -9.74 -8.33 -36.36
C PRO A 225 -10.75 -7.71 -35.39
N ARG A 226 -11.93 -7.35 -35.91
CA ARG A 226 -12.95 -6.61 -35.17
C ARG A 226 -14.16 -7.49 -34.87
N ASN A 227 -14.90 -7.17 -33.80
CA ASN A 227 -16.21 -7.76 -33.49
C ASN A 227 -16.24 -9.31 -33.54
N ILE A 228 -15.24 -9.95 -32.90
CA ILE A 228 -15.17 -11.41 -32.79
C ILE A 228 -16.36 -11.90 -31.95
N SER A 229 -17.17 -12.78 -32.50
CA SER A 229 -18.30 -13.41 -31.80
C SER A 229 -18.31 -14.92 -32.00
N VAL A 230 -18.78 -15.65 -30.98
CA VAL A 230 -18.78 -17.12 -30.96
C VAL A 230 -20.19 -17.62 -30.71
N ARG A 231 -20.58 -18.66 -31.44
CA ARG A 231 -21.85 -19.39 -31.26
C ARG A 231 -21.52 -20.86 -31.10
N PHE A 232 -22.22 -21.51 -30.17
CA PHE A 232 -22.07 -22.95 -29.93
C PHE A 232 -23.39 -23.65 -30.26
N VAL A 233 -23.32 -24.70 -31.07
CA VAL A 233 -24.45 -25.54 -31.45
C VAL A 233 -24.14 -26.97 -30.97
N ASN A 234 -25.03 -27.55 -30.17
CA ASN A 234 -24.92 -28.94 -29.77
C ASN A 234 -25.43 -29.82 -30.92
N LEU A 235 -24.55 -30.63 -31.50
CA LEU A 235 -24.79 -31.34 -32.76
C LEU A 235 -25.86 -32.44 -32.68
N ASN A 236 -26.34 -32.81 -31.48
CA ASN A 236 -27.14 -34.02 -31.29
C ASN A 236 -28.53 -33.80 -30.65
N LYS A 237 -29.14 -32.61 -30.80
CA LYS A 237 -30.50 -32.36 -30.27
C LYS A 237 -31.65 -32.65 -31.25
N ASN A 238 -31.39 -32.75 -32.55
CA ASN A 238 -32.40 -33.05 -33.58
C ASN A 238 -31.92 -34.17 -34.50
N ASN A 239 -32.45 -35.39 -34.34
CA ASN A 239 -32.59 -36.41 -35.40
C ASN A 239 -33.29 -37.68 -34.86
N TRP A 240 -34.56 -37.57 -34.44
CA TRP A 240 -35.47 -38.72 -34.24
C TRP A 240 -36.97 -38.34 -34.28
N GLU A 241 -37.34 -37.37 -35.12
CA GLU A 241 -38.76 -37.15 -35.47
C GLU A 241 -38.90 -37.06 -36.99
N GLU A 242 -39.21 -38.21 -37.62
CA GLU A 242 -39.76 -38.27 -38.98
C GLU A 242 -41.30 -38.21 -38.94
N PRO A 243 -41.96 -37.80 -40.05
CA PRO A 243 -43.27 -37.17 -39.97
C PRO A 243 -44.46 -38.12 -40.08
N SER A 244 -45.50 -37.85 -39.28
CA SER A 244 -46.87 -38.30 -39.52
C SER A 244 -47.82 -37.12 -39.32
N GLY A 245 -48.47 -36.64 -40.39
CA GLY A 245 -49.26 -35.41 -40.35
C GLY A 245 -50.76 -35.60 -40.55
N SER A 246 -51.53 -34.56 -40.19
CA SER A 246 -52.78 -34.18 -40.86
C SER A 246 -53.22 -32.77 -40.45
N PHE A 247 -53.46 -31.92 -41.46
CA PHE A 247 -53.99 -30.54 -41.44
C PHE A 247 -55.51 -30.47 -41.09
N PRO A 248 -56.20 -29.29 -41.09
CA PRO A 248 -55.78 -27.86 -41.14
C PRO A 248 -56.51 -26.94 -40.10
N GLU A 249 -56.40 -25.62 -40.31
CA GLU A 249 -57.29 -24.52 -39.84
C GLU A 249 -57.19 -24.12 -38.34
N ASP A 250 -57.28 -22.85 -37.94
CA ASP A 250 -57.53 -21.60 -38.70
C ASP A 250 -56.75 -20.38 -38.14
N SER A 251 -57.09 -19.18 -38.60
CA SER A 251 -56.18 -18.05 -38.78
C SER A 251 -56.62 -16.74 -38.11
N PHE A 252 -55.63 -15.86 -37.87
CA PHE A 252 -55.72 -14.43 -37.47
C PHE A 252 -56.47 -14.04 -36.18
N ILE A 253 -55.81 -13.26 -35.31
CA ILE A 253 -56.10 -11.81 -35.12
C ILE A 253 -54.99 -11.13 -34.28
N LYS A 254 -54.92 -9.80 -34.39
CA LYS A 254 -53.87 -8.88 -33.92
C LYS A 254 -53.82 -8.62 -32.39
N PRO A 255 -52.71 -8.03 -31.89
CA PRO A 255 -52.56 -7.63 -30.48
C PRO A 255 -53.30 -6.34 -30.15
N GLN A 256 -53.58 -6.12 -28.86
CA GLN A 256 -54.02 -4.82 -28.34
C GLN A 256 -53.59 -4.59 -26.89
N ASP A 257 -52.94 -3.46 -26.63
CA ASP A 257 -52.61 -2.95 -25.30
C ASP A 257 -53.86 -2.55 -24.50
N ALA A 258 -53.80 -2.58 -23.16
CA ALA A 258 -53.73 -1.34 -22.34
C ALA A 258 -54.03 -1.54 -20.83
N ILE A 259 -53.28 -0.80 -19.99
CA ILE A 259 -53.62 -0.29 -18.64
C ILE A 259 -53.69 -1.30 -17.46
N GLY A 260 -52.54 -1.47 -16.80
CA GLY A 260 -52.25 -0.74 -15.54
C GLY A 260 -53.00 -1.10 -14.25
N ARG A 261 -52.27 -1.70 -13.29
CA ARG A 261 -52.46 -1.42 -11.85
C ARG A 261 -51.23 -1.76 -11.01
N ASP A 262 -50.68 -0.76 -10.33
CA ASP A 262 -49.77 -0.97 -9.20
C ASP A 262 -50.49 -1.65 -8.04
N ARG A 263 -49.83 -2.61 -7.38
CA ARG A 263 -49.97 -2.87 -5.94
C ARG A 263 -48.78 -3.69 -5.41
N PRO A 264 -48.15 -3.28 -4.29
CA PRO A 264 -47.02 -3.99 -3.71
C PRO A 264 -47.46 -5.25 -2.96
N PHE A 265 -46.55 -6.22 -2.83
CA PHE A 265 -46.76 -7.43 -2.05
C PHE A 265 -46.69 -7.15 -0.55
N HIS A 266 -47.62 -7.77 0.19
CA HIS A 266 -47.76 -7.66 1.64
C HIS A 266 -47.00 -8.83 2.31
N PHE A 267 -46.18 -8.57 3.31
CA PHE A 267 -45.73 -9.62 4.24
C PHE A 267 -46.87 -9.96 5.21
N PRO A 268 -47.12 -11.25 5.52
CA PRO A 268 -47.96 -11.65 6.63
C PRO A 268 -47.13 -11.69 7.93
N GLU A 269 -47.62 -11.01 8.96
CA GLU A 269 -47.11 -11.04 10.32
C GLU A 269 -48.12 -11.84 11.16
N GLU A 270 -47.74 -13.02 11.66
CA GLU A 270 -48.52 -13.79 12.63
C GLU A 270 -47.72 -13.97 13.92
N THR A 271 -48.12 -13.23 14.95
CA THR A 271 -47.85 -13.54 16.36
C THR A 271 -48.96 -14.42 16.92
N PRO A 272 -48.61 -15.30 17.87
CA PRO A 272 -49.51 -15.54 19.01
C PRO A 272 -48.95 -15.02 20.34
N GLU A 273 -49.74 -14.19 20.99
CA GLU A 273 -49.74 -13.86 22.42
C GLU A 273 -49.94 -15.15 23.28
N THR A 274 -49.73 -15.26 24.61
CA THR A 274 -49.22 -14.51 25.79
C THR A 274 -49.10 -15.56 26.95
N PRO A 275 -48.89 -15.28 28.26
CA PRO A 275 -48.61 -14.03 28.99
C PRO A 275 -47.38 -14.05 29.91
N ALA A 276 -47.04 -12.88 30.46
CA ALA A 276 -46.12 -12.72 31.59
C ALA A 276 -46.88 -12.71 32.94
N SER A 277 -46.19 -13.09 34.02
CA SER A 277 -46.65 -12.85 35.41
C SER A 277 -45.52 -12.31 36.29
N ASN A 278 -45.71 -11.12 36.85
CA ASN A 278 -44.77 -10.49 37.79
C ASN A 278 -44.91 -11.07 39.21
N ALA A 279 -43.79 -11.28 39.91
CA ALA A 279 -43.72 -11.21 41.37
C ALA A 279 -42.27 -10.95 41.85
N SER A 280 -42.14 -10.37 43.05
CA SER A 280 -40.90 -9.78 43.59
C SER A 280 -40.26 -10.60 44.72
N SER A 281 -38.96 -10.41 44.91
CA SER A 281 -38.18 -10.47 46.18
C SER A 281 -38.09 -11.77 46.99
N GLY A 282 -36.85 -12.21 47.26
CA GLY A 282 -36.52 -13.11 48.38
C GLY A 282 -35.10 -13.73 48.31
N TRP A 283 -34.21 -13.30 49.21
CA TRP A 283 -33.03 -14.06 49.71
C TRP A 283 -33.31 -14.36 51.19
N PRO A 284 -32.80 -15.43 51.84
CA PRO A 284 -31.38 -15.86 51.76
C PRO A 284 -31.08 -17.39 51.77
N ASP A 285 -29.77 -17.68 51.67
CA ASP A 285 -29.00 -18.92 51.99
C ASP A 285 -29.38 -19.62 53.33
N PRO A 286 -28.97 -20.89 53.65
CA PRO A 286 -27.62 -21.46 53.34
C PRO A 286 -27.41 -23.00 53.22
N ASN A 287 -26.14 -23.34 52.91
CA ASN A 287 -25.36 -24.55 53.28
C ASN A 287 -25.73 -25.96 52.76
N GLY A 288 -24.73 -26.62 52.15
CA GLY A 288 -24.76 -28.06 51.82
C GLY A 288 -23.52 -28.53 51.06
N THR A 289 -22.44 -28.87 51.78
CA THR A 289 -21.35 -29.73 51.27
C THR A 289 -21.86 -31.19 51.18
N GLU A 290 -21.28 -32.19 50.51
CA GLU A 290 -19.97 -32.47 49.87
C GLU A 290 -20.24 -33.70 48.92
N TYR A 291 -19.58 -33.93 47.78
CA TYR A 291 -18.33 -34.72 47.63
C TYR A 291 -17.93 -34.87 46.12
N GLU A 292 -17.17 -35.92 45.80
CA GLU A 292 -16.42 -36.23 44.56
C GLU A 292 -17.20 -36.96 43.43
N SER A 293 -16.79 -36.74 42.16
CA SER A 293 -15.95 -37.69 41.39
C SER A 293 -15.97 -37.45 39.87
N THR A 294 -14.78 -37.53 39.23
CA THR A 294 -14.49 -37.91 37.81
C THR A 294 -15.38 -37.36 36.68
N SER A 295 -14.87 -36.66 35.65
CA SER A 295 -13.84 -37.19 34.72
C SER A 295 -13.27 -36.12 33.77
N GLN A 296 -11.94 -36.10 33.57
CA GLN A 296 -11.28 -35.46 32.42
C GLN A 296 -10.81 -36.54 31.42
N PRO A 297 -10.98 -36.36 30.10
CA PRO A 297 -10.23 -37.10 29.09
C PRO A 297 -8.79 -36.57 28.98
N TYR A 298 -7.82 -37.47 28.97
CA TYR A 298 -6.40 -37.18 29.09
C TYR A 298 -5.65 -37.63 27.82
N TRP A 299 -5.17 -36.69 27.00
CA TRP A 299 -4.24 -36.99 25.90
C TRP A 299 -3.30 -35.82 25.61
N TRP A 300 -2.18 -35.78 26.33
CA TRP A 300 -0.87 -35.50 25.74
C TRP A 300 0.25 -36.10 26.59
N ASP A 301 1.48 -36.03 26.06
CA ASP A 301 2.76 -36.52 26.60
C ASP A 301 3.01 -38.04 26.44
N SER A 302 4.15 -38.52 25.92
CA SER A 302 5.38 -37.87 25.43
C SER A 302 6.02 -38.64 24.26
N ALA A 303 6.95 -38.01 23.53
CA ALA A 303 7.83 -38.69 22.57
C ALA A 303 9.17 -39.11 23.20
N SER A 304 9.77 -40.22 22.77
CA SER A 304 11.25 -40.40 22.72
C SER A 304 11.71 -41.71 22.03
N ALA A 305 12.85 -41.57 21.32
CA ALA A 305 13.90 -42.58 21.03
C ALA A 305 13.64 -43.83 20.14
N ALA A 306 14.44 -43.90 19.07
CA ALA A 306 14.99 -45.12 18.44
C ALA A 306 16.41 -45.40 19.06
N PRO A 307 17.26 -46.40 18.67
CA PRO A 307 17.30 -47.20 17.41
C PRO A 307 17.71 -48.71 17.53
N GLU A 308 18.06 -49.32 16.38
CA GLU A 308 18.74 -50.64 16.16
C GLU A 308 17.94 -51.92 16.55
N ASN A 309 17.92 -53.07 15.85
CA ASN A 309 18.31 -53.57 14.52
C ASN A 309 17.44 -54.84 14.20
N GLU A 310 17.43 -55.59 13.09
CA GLU A 310 18.33 -55.82 11.93
C GLU A 310 17.52 -56.32 10.67
N GLU A 311 18.12 -57.16 9.79
CA GLU A 311 17.69 -57.76 8.49
C GLU A 311 16.43 -58.71 8.51
N ASP A 312 15.69 -59.02 7.41
CA ASP A 312 16.15 -59.64 6.14
C ASP A 312 15.08 -59.77 4.99
N PHE A 313 15.57 -60.06 3.77
CA PHE A 313 14.94 -60.61 2.53
C PHE A 313 14.06 -59.80 1.53
N VAL A 314 13.98 -60.35 0.30
CA VAL A 314 14.02 -59.64 -1.00
C VAL A 314 12.90 -60.04 -1.99
N SER A 315 12.59 -59.14 -2.93
CA SER A 315 11.61 -59.23 -4.04
C SER A 315 11.89 -60.24 -5.17
N VAL A 316 10.85 -60.94 -5.67
CA VAL A 316 10.84 -61.68 -6.97
C VAL A 316 9.42 -61.72 -7.61
N LEU A 317 9.34 -61.59 -8.95
CA LEU A 317 8.23 -61.91 -9.88
C LEU A 317 8.70 -63.03 -10.84
N PRO A 318 7.87 -63.66 -11.70
CA PRO A 318 6.41 -63.93 -11.69
C PRO A 318 6.15 -65.46 -11.88
N ALA A 319 4.97 -65.88 -12.36
CA ALA A 319 4.78 -67.22 -12.95
C ALA A 319 3.72 -67.20 -14.07
N ASP A 320 4.13 -67.58 -15.28
CA ASP A 320 3.25 -67.83 -16.43
C ASP A 320 2.59 -69.22 -16.35
N TYR A 321 1.45 -69.38 -17.02
CA TYR A 321 1.00 -70.67 -17.55
C TYR A 321 0.20 -70.47 -18.84
N ASP A 322 0.80 -70.86 -19.97
CA ASP A 322 0.09 -71.00 -21.24
C ASP A 322 -0.81 -72.24 -21.23
N THR A 323 -1.95 -72.16 -21.92
CA THR A 323 -2.63 -73.35 -22.46
C THR A 323 -3.45 -72.97 -23.70
N GLU A 324 -3.09 -73.51 -24.86
CA GLU A 324 -3.85 -73.35 -26.10
C GLU A 324 -5.14 -74.19 -26.08
N ALA A 325 -6.26 -73.67 -26.61
CA ALA A 325 -6.97 -74.27 -27.77
C ALA A 325 -8.35 -73.63 -28.10
N THR A 326 -8.56 -73.39 -29.40
CA THR A 326 -9.84 -73.38 -30.14
C THR A 326 -10.97 -72.37 -29.82
N LEU A 327 -11.03 -71.34 -30.68
CA LEU A 327 -12.19 -70.98 -31.52
C LEU A 327 -13.60 -70.83 -30.90
N GLY A 328 -14.02 -69.56 -30.76
CA GLY A 328 -15.12 -69.08 -31.60
C GLY A 328 -16.49 -68.83 -30.94
N ARG A 329 -16.70 -67.63 -30.40
CA ARG A 329 -18.03 -66.99 -30.39
C ARG A 329 -17.93 -65.46 -30.41
N THR A 330 -18.62 -64.85 -31.37
CA THR A 330 -18.71 -63.39 -31.52
C THR A 330 -19.67 -62.80 -30.50
N GLU A 331 -19.19 -62.02 -29.53
CA GLU A 331 -20.05 -61.18 -28.68
C GLU A 331 -19.55 -59.72 -28.66
N LYS A 332 -20.22 -58.93 -29.52
CA LYS A 332 -20.68 -57.53 -29.34
C LYS A 332 -19.82 -56.59 -28.47
N PRO A 333 -19.24 -55.49 -29.02
CA PRO A 333 -18.58 -54.49 -28.19
C PRO A 333 -19.59 -53.82 -27.25
N THR A 334 -19.29 -53.86 -25.95
CA THR A 334 -19.91 -52.98 -24.95
C THR A 334 -19.58 -51.53 -25.29
N ALA A 335 -20.61 -50.69 -25.34
CA ALA A 335 -20.45 -49.26 -25.65
C ALA A 335 -19.64 -48.53 -24.58
N ASP A 336 -18.75 -47.63 -25.03
CA ASP A 336 -17.98 -46.74 -24.16
C ASP A 336 -18.91 -45.84 -23.31
N PRO A 337 -18.74 -45.79 -21.97
CA PRO A 337 -19.66 -45.06 -21.10
C PRO A 337 -19.40 -43.54 -21.01
N PHE A 338 -18.74 -42.92 -21.99
CA PHE A 338 -18.66 -41.46 -22.15
C PHE A 338 -18.56 -41.04 -23.63
N SER A 339 -19.68 -41.10 -24.36
CA SER A 339 -19.79 -40.35 -25.62
C SER A 339 -19.86 -38.85 -25.33
N ALA A 340 -18.71 -38.19 -25.24
CA ALA A 340 -18.66 -36.74 -25.11
C ALA A 340 -19.39 -36.10 -26.31
N PHE A 341 -20.40 -35.27 -26.01
CA PHE A 341 -21.25 -34.68 -27.05
C PHE A 341 -20.45 -33.62 -27.81
N PRO A 342 -20.19 -33.80 -29.13
CA PRO A 342 -19.39 -32.84 -29.87
C PRO A 342 -20.16 -31.51 -30.00
N VAL A 343 -19.53 -30.44 -29.55
CA VAL A 343 -20.06 -29.08 -29.65
C VAL A 343 -19.47 -28.42 -30.89
N GLN A 344 -20.31 -28.00 -31.82
CA GLN A 344 -19.89 -27.20 -32.96
C GLN A 344 -19.71 -25.75 -32.52
N MET A 345 -18.49 -25.24 -32.60
CA MET A 345 -18.16 -23.84 -32.38
C MET A 345 -18.11 -23.12 -33.74
N THR A 346 -19.01 -22.17 -33.93
CA THR A 346 -18.99 -21.22 -35.04
C THR A 346 -18.41 -19.89 -34.55
N LEU A 347 -17.27 -19.52 -35.11
CA LEU A 347 -16.54 -18.29 -34.84
C LEU A 347 -16.73 -17.33 -36.02
N SER A 348 -17.08 -16.07 -35.75
CA SER A 348 -17.22 -15.03 -36.79
C SER A 348 -16.55 -13.73 -36.40
N TRP A 349 -16.01 -13.01 -37.37
CA TRP A 349 -15.31 -11.73 -37.17
C TRP A 349 -15.51 -10.77 -38.34
N LEU A 350 -15.20 -9.50 -38.10
CA LEU A 350 -15.12 -8.44 -39.11
C LEU A 350 -13.65 -8.12 -39.42
N PRO A 351 -13.35 -7.65 -40.64
CA PRO A 351 -11.98 -7.35 -41.04
C PRO A 351 -11.38 -6.19 -40.22
N PRO A 352 -10.04 -6.03 -40.23
CA PRO A 352 -9.34 -4.93 -39.59
C PRO A 352 -9.87 -3.55 -40.00
N LYS A 353 -9.55 -2.53 -39.20
CA LYS A 353 -9.90 -1.15 -39.53
C LYS A 353 -9.11 -0.71 -40.78
N PRO A 354 -9.76 -0.29 -41.89
CA PRO A 354 -9.06 0.24 -43.05
C PRO A 354 -8.47 1.63 -42.75
N PRO A 355 -7.33 2.01 -43.36
CA PRO A 355 -6.47 1.16 -44.20
C PRO A 355 -5.57 0.23 -43.35
N THR A 356 -5.61 -1.06 -43.65
CA THR A 356 -4.69 -2.10 -43.14
C THR A 356 -4.44 -3.08 -44.27
N ALA A 357 -3.20 -3.46 -44.52
CA ALA A 357 -2.88 -4.59 -45.38
C ALA A 357 -2.71 -5.86 -44.54
N PHE A 358 -3.39 -6.93 -44.94
CA PHE A 358 -3.33 -8.26 -44.33
C PHE A 358 -3.65 -9.26 -45.44
N ASP A 359 -3.11 -10.48 -45.36
CA ASP A 359 -3.38 -11.53 -46.34
C ASP A 359 -4.29 -12.64 -45.77
N GLY A 360 -4.65 -12.54 -44.50
CA GLY A 360 -5.52 -13.51 -43.83
C GLY A 360 -5.52 -13.43 -42.30
N PHE A 361 -6.10 -14.46 -41.69
CA PHE A 361 -6.31 -14.60 -40.25
C PHE A 361 -5.66 -15.88 -39.72
N ASN A 362 -5.06 -15.82 -38.52
CA ASN A 362 -4.66 -17.00 -37.75
C ASN A 362 -5.63 -17.20 -36.60
N ILE A 363 -6.19 -18.41 -36.51
CA ILE A 363 -7.08 -18.87 -35.46
C ILE A 363 -6.28 -19.84 -34.60
N LEU A 364 -6.22 -19.58 -33.30
CA LEU A 364 -5.51 -20.39 -32.32
C LEU A 364 -6.52 -20.87 -31.27
N ILE A 365 -6.72 -22.18 -31.19
CA ILE A 365 -7.59 -22.84 -30.20
C ILE A 365 -6.70 -23.66 -29.27
N GLU A 366 -6.55 -23.21 -28.04
CA GLU A 366 -5.73 -23.88 -27.03
C GLU A 366 -6.65 -24.52 -25.99
N ARG A 367 -6.43 -25.80 -25.69
CA ARG A 367 -7.05 -26.48 -24.55
C ARG A 367 -6.03 -26.63 -23.44
N GLU A 368 -6.42 -26.24 -22.24
CA GLU A 368 -5.59 -26.31 -21.03
C GLU A 368 -5.12 -27.76 -20.80
N GLY A 369 -3.82 -28.00 -21.00
CA GLY A 369 -3.14 -29.25 -20.66
C GLY A 369 -2.82 -30.24 -21.78
N ASN A 370 -3.25 -30.06 -23.05
CA ASN A 370 -2.85 -31.04 -24.09
C ASN A 370 -2.95 -30.67 -25.59
N PHE A 371 -3.77 -29.69 -25.99
CA PHE A 371 -4.11 -29.51 -27.42
C PHE A 371 -4.02 -28.05 -27.87
N THR A 372 -3.34 -27.80 -28.99
CA THR A 372 -3.18 -26.47 -29.56
C THR A 372 -3.43 -26.58 -31.06
N ASP A 373 -4.64 -26.19 -31.50
CA ASP A 373 -4.98 -26.13 -32.92
C ASP A 373 -4.60 -24.77 -33.49
N TYR A 374 -3.99 -24.76 -34.67
CA TYR A 374 -3.52 -23.57 -35.34
C TYR A 374 -3.92 -23.62 -36.81
N LEU A 375 -4.83 -22.74 -37.20
CA LEU A 375 -5.30 -22.64 -38.58
C LEU A 375 -5.05 -21.24 -39.15
N THR A 376 -4.48 -21.21 -40.35
CA THR A 376 -4.38 -20.02 -41.21
C THR A 376 -5.54 -20.04 -42.20
N VAL A 377 -6.31 -18.95 -42.27
CA VAL A 377 -7.39 -18.76 -43.25
C VAL A 377 -7.11 -17.47 -44.04
N ASP A 378 -7.66 -17.39 -45.26
CA ASP A 378 -7.47 -16.28 -46.19
C ASP A 378 -8.17 -14.96 -45.75
N GLU A 379 -8.05 -13.92 -46.57
CA GLU A 379 -8.71 -12.61 -46.37
C GLU A 379 -10.24 -12.69 -46.48
N GLU A 380 -10.78 -13.66 -47.21
CA GLU A 380 -12.19 -13.77 -47.57
C GLU A 380 -13.00 -14.53 -46.50
N ALA A 381 -12.35 -15.38 -45.71
CA ALA A 381 -12.94 -16.07 -44.58
C ALA A 381 -13.23 -15.13 -43.40
N HIS A 382 -14.53 -14.99 -43.11
CA HIS A 382 -15.08 -14.22 -41.97
C HIS A 382 -15.77 -15.11 -40.94
N GLU A 383 -15.84 -16.41 -41.21
CA GLU A 383 -16.49 -17.44 -40.39
C GLU A 383 -15.63 -18.70 -40.40
N PHE A 384 -15.50 -19.35 -39.24
CA PHE A 384 -14.80 -20.61 -39.06
C PHE A 384 -15.61 -21.54 -38.15
N VAL A 385 -15.65 -22.82 -38.50
CA VAL A 385 -16.43 -23.84 -37.79
C VAL A 385 -15.49 -24.95 -37.33
N ALA A 386 -15.50 -25.27 -36.03
CA ALA A 386 -14.72 -26.34 -35.43
C ALA A 386 -15.59 -27.25 -34.55
N GLU A 387 -15.26 -28.54 -34.49
CA GLU A 387 -15.90 -29.50 -33.60
C GLU A 387 -15.06 -29.72 -32.33
N LEU A 388 -15.60 -29.30 -31.19
CA LEU A 388 -14.96 -29.46 -29.89
C LEU A 388 -15.50 -30.74 -29.23
N LYS A 389 -14.67 -31.79 -29.24
CA LYS A 389 -15.07 -33.17 -28.87
C LYS A 389 -14.85 -33.53 -27.41
N GLU A 390 -13.97 -32.83 -26.70
CA GLU A 390 -13.60 -33.15 -25.33
C GLU A 390 -14.02 -32.03 -24.35
N PRO A 391 -14.51 -32.35 -23.14
CA PRO A 391 -14.78 -31.34 -22.13
C PRO A 391 -13.47 -30.73 -21.61
N GLY A 392 -13.52 -29.47 -21.18
CA GLY A 392 -12.34 -28.76 -20.69
C GLY A 392 -12.41 -27.25 -20.88
N LYS A 393 -11.35 -26.58 -20.42
CA LYS A 393 -11.15 -25.14 -20.62
C LYS A 393 -10.44 -24.88 -21.95
N TYR A 394 -11.07 -24.06 -22.78
CA TYR A 394 -10.56 -23.63 -24.08
C TYR A 394 -10.25 -22.13 -24.05
N ARG A 395 -9.15 -21.75 -24.69
CA ARG A 395 -8.74 -20.36 -24.96
C ARG A 395 -8.65 -20.17 -26.47
N LEU A 396 -9.47 -19.28 -26.99
CA LEU A 396 -9.52 -18.92 -28.40
C LEU A 396 -8.88 -17.55 -28.60
N SER A 397 -8.06 -17.41 -29.65
CA SER A 397 -7.61 -16.09 -30.12
C SER A 397 -7.57 -16.02 -31.64
N VAL A 398 -7.91 -14.85 -32.18
CA VAL A 398 -7.81 -14.55 -33.62
C VAL A 398 -6.84 -13.37 -33.80
N THR A 399 -5.87 -13.54 -34.69
CA THR A 399 -4.90 -12.50 -35.08
C THR A 399 -4.89 -12.34 -36.58
N THR A 400 -4.70 -11.12 -37.08
CA THR A 400 -4.46 -10.90 -38.52
C THR A 400 -2.98 -11.09 -38.82
N PHE A 401 -2.65 -11.46 -40.06
CA PHE A 401 -1.27 -11.49 -40.49
C PHE A 401 -1.07 -10.84 -41.86
N SER A 402 0.16 -10.35 -42.07
CA SER A 402 0.62 -9.78 -43.32
C SER A 402 1.98 -10.38 -43.66
N SER A 403 2.10 -10.85 -44.89
CA SER A 403 3.16 -11.70 -45.46
C SER A 403 3.56 -11.26 -46.88
N SER A 404 2.69 -10.58 -47.61
CA SER A 404 2.93 -10.06 -48.95
C SER A 404 4.13 -9.08 -49.04
N GLY A 405 5.04 -9.27 -50.00
CA GLY A 405 6.25 -8.46 -50.18
C GLY A 405 7.55 -9.12 -49.68
N ALA A 406 8.63 -8.34 -49.58
CA ALA A 406 9.98 -8.85 -49.26
C ALA A 406 10.28 -8.98 -47.75
N CYS A 407 9.41 -8.46 -46.89
CA CYS A 407 9.55 -8.47 -45.44
C CYS A 407 9.02 -9.76 -44.83
N GLU A 408 9.55 -10.18 -43.68
CA GLU A 408 9.04 -11.31 -42.91
C GLU A 408 7.54 -11.17 -42.54
N THR A 409 6.91 -12.30 -42.25
CA THR A 409 5.48 -12.37 -41.88
C THR A 409 5.24 -11.73 -40.51
N ARG A 410 4.33 -10.76 -40.42
CA ARG A 410 3.97 -10.08 -39.18
C ARG A 410 2.55 -10.37 -38.77
N LYS A 411 2.34 -10.74 -37.50
CA LYS A 411 1.03 -10.93 -36.87
C LYS A 411 0.61 -9.68 -36.09
N SER A 412 -0.70 -9.44 -35.98
CA SER A 412 -1.24 -8.44 -35.06
C SER A 412 -1.09 -8.88 -33.60
N GLN A 413 -1.32 -7.95 -32.67
CA GLN A 413 -1.70 -8.31 -31.31
C GLN A 413 -3.06 -9.04 -31.32
N SER A 414 -3.41 -9.80 -30.27
CA SER A 414 -4.75 -10.40 -30.17
C SER A 414 -5.77 -9.32 -29.77
N ALA A 415 -6.84 -9.14 -30.55
CA ALA A 415 -7.89 -8.14 -30.24
C ALA A 415 -8.66 -8.48 -28.96
N LYS A 416 -9.03 -9.75 -28.82
CA LYS A 416 -9.70 -10.33 -27.65
C LYS A 416 -9.38 -11.82 -27.66
N SER A 417 -8.89 -12.35 -26.54
CA SER A 417 -8.96 -13.79 -26.30
C SER A 417 -10.27 -14.11 -25.59
N LEU A 418 -10.91 -15.20 -26.00
CA LEU A 418 -12.11 -15.71 -25.33
C LEU A 418 -11.74 -17.01 -24.63
N SER A 419 -11.92 -17.05 -23.31
CA SER A 419 -11.85 -18.28 -22.54
C SER A 419 -13.26 -18.79 -22.26
N PHE A 420 -13.48 -20.09 -22.41
CA PHE A 420 -14.74 -20.74 -22.06
C PHE A 420 -14.48 -22.18 -21.62
N TYR A 421 -15.44 -22.75 -20.89
CA TYR A 421 -15.44 -24.15 -20.48
C TYR A 421 -16.56 -24.90 -21.19
N ILE A 422 -16.24 -26.08 -21.72
CA ILE A 422 -17.22 -27.04 -22.23
C ILE A 422 -17.39 -28.16 -21.21
N SER A 423 -18.62 -28.35 -20.77
CA SER A 423 -19.01 -29.43 -19.87
C SER A 423 -19.12 -30.79 -20.60
N PRO A 424 -19.05 -31.92 -19.87
CA PRO A 424 -19.29 -33.25 -20.46
C PRO A 424 -20.67 -33.42 -21.12
N THR A 425 -21.65 -32.57 -20.75
CA THR A 425 -23.01 -32.55 -21.32
C THR A 425 -23.15 -31.67 -22.56
N GLY A 426 -22.08 -31.00 -23.00
CA GLY A 426 -22.09 -30.10 -24.16
C GLY A 426 -22.66 -28.71 -23.89
N GLU A 427 -22.86 -28.34 -22.62
CA GLU A 427 -23.13 -26.95 -22.22
C GLU A 427 -21.83 -26.16 -22.15
N TRP A 428 -21.84 -24.92 -22.67
CA TRP A 428 -20.69 -24.02 -22.63
C TRP A 428 -20.89 -22.91 -21.58
N ILE A 429 -19.81 -22.50 -20.91
CA ILE A 429 -19.81 -21.44 -19.90
C ILE A 429 -18.65 -20.48 -20.21
N GLU A 430 -18.94 -19.21 -20.46
CA GLU A 430 -17.91 -18.17 -20.60
C GLU A 430 -17.13 -18.00 -19.30
N GLU A 431 -15.82 -17.71 -19.40
CA GLU A 431 -15.01 -17.41 -18.22
C GLU A 431 -15.54 -16.16 -17.49
N LEU A 432 -15.74 -16.30 -16.17
CA LEU A 432 -16.08 -15.19 -15.29
C LEU A 432 -14.93 -14.18 -15.30
N THR A 433 -15.08 -13.08 -16.03
CA THR A 433 -14.08 -12.00 -16.11
C THR A 433 -14.38 -10.83 -15.15
N GLU A 434 -15.59 -10.78 -14.59
CA GLU A 434 -16.01 -9.77 -13.63
C GLU A 434 -15.63 -10.18 -12.19
N LYS A 435 -15.03 -9.25 -11.43
CA LYS A 435 -14.81 -9.40 -9.98
C LYS A 435 -16.04 -8.95 -9.18
N PRO A 436 -16.33 -9.52 -7.99
CA PRO A 436 -17.34 -8.98 -7.08
C PRO A 436 -17.11 -7.49 -6.78
N GLN A 437 -18.18 -6.69 -6.74
CA GLN A 437 -18.10 -5.26 -6.46
C GLN A 437 -18.75 -4.91 -5.12
N HIS A 438 -18.30 -3.81 -4.50
CA HIS A 438 -18.78 -3.32 -3.20
C HIS A 438 -18.81 -4.40 -2.11
N VAL A 439 -17.75 -5.23 -2.05
CA VAL A 439 -17.60 -6.21 -0.97
C VAL A 439 -17.34 -5.47 0.34
N SER A 440 -18.17 -5.72 1.35
CA SER A 440 -18.02 -5.14 2.69
C SER A 440 -18.30 -6.19 3.78
N VAL A 441 -17.68 -5.99 4.95
CA VAL A 441 -17.84 -6.88 6.11
C VAL A 441 -18.50 -6.11 7.24
N HIS A 442 -19.61 -6.65 7.75
CA HIS A 442 -20.33 -6.13 8.90
C HIS A 442 -20.11 -7.05 10.10
N VAL A 443 -19.40 -6.56 11.14
CA VAL A 443 -19.18 -7.32 12.37
C VAL A 443 -20.49 -7.38 13.16
N LEU A 444 -20.99 -8.59 13.42
CA LEU A 444 -22.23 -8.82 14.17
C LEU A 444 -21.98 -9.06 15.66
N SER A 445 -20.88 -9.75 15.99
CA SER A 445 -20.46 -10.03 17.36
C SER A 445 -18.94 -10.13 17.46
N SER A 446 -18.42 -10.32 18.67
CA SER A 446 -17.00 -10.59 18.91
C SER A 446 -16.50 -11.92 18.34
N THR A 447 -17.40 -12.75 17.76
CA THR A 447 -17.06 -14.06 17.15
C THR A 447 -17.65 -14.27 15.75
N THR A 448 -18.46 -13.33 15.24
CA THR A 448 -19.18 -13.50 13.97
C THR A 448 -19.24 -12.22 13.14
N ALA A 449 -19.04 -12.33 11.83
CA ALA A 449 -19.21 -11.24 10.87
C ALA A 449 -20.00 -11.71 9.63
N LEU A 450 -20.71 -10.79 8.99
CA LEU A 450 -21.47 -11.01 7.77
C LEU A 450 -20.80 -10.30 6.59
N LEU A 451 -20.66 -11.00 5.47
CA LEU A 451 -20.16 -10.48 4.22
C LEU A 451 -21.34 -10.04 3.32
N SER A 452 -21.24 -8.85 2.75
CA SER A 452 -22.20 -8.30 1.77
C SER A 452 -21.47 -7.86 0.50
N TRP A 453 -22.13 -7.93 -0.65
CA TRP A 453 -21.56 -7.59 -1.95
C TRP A 453 -22.64 -7.26 -2.98
N THR A 454 -22.20 -6.76 -4.13
CA THR A 454 -23.02 -6.53 -5.34
C THR A 454 -22.40 -7.28 -6.54
N SER A 455 -23.25 -7.72 -7.46
CA SER A 455 -22.85 -8.39 -8.71
C SER A 455 -23.64 -7.82 -9.87
N SER A 456 -22.99 -7.64 -11.02
CA SER A 456 -23.58 -7.23 -12.30
C SER A 456 -24.29 -8.36 -13.04
N GLN A 457 -24.05 -9.62 -12.66
CA GLN A 457 -24.70 -10.79 -13.24
C GLN A 457 -25.48 -11.57 -12.17
N GLU A 458 -26.75 -11.86 -12.46
CA GLU A 458 -27.67 -12.55 -11.52
C GLU A 458 -27.49 -14.09 -11.49
N ASN A 459 -26.83 -14.68 -12.50
CA ASN A 459 -26.69 -16.14 -12.65
C ASN A 459 -25.32 -16.67 -12.18
N TYR A 460 -25.13 -16.79 -10.87
CA TYR A 460 -24.02 -17.52 -10.23
C TYR A 460 -24.56 -18.61 -9.29
N ASN A 461 -23.93 -19.79 -9.31
CA ASN A 461 -24.45 -20.96 -8.59
C ASN A 461 -23.96 -21.01 -7.13
N SER A 462 -22.83 -20.39 -6.83
CA SER A 462 -22.24 -20.32 -5.49
C SER A 462 -21.19 -19.22 -5.41
N THR A 463 -20.83 -18.82 -4.19
CA THR A 463 -19.67 -17.97 -3.91
C THR A 463 -18.64 -18.73 -3.09
N ILE A 464 -17.39 -18.29 -3.14
CA ILE A 464 -16.32 -18.76 -2.25
C ILE A 464 -15.81 -17.55 -1.47
N VAL A 465 -15.91 -17.64 -0.15
CA VAL A 465 -15.37 -16.68 0.81
C VAL A 465 -14.07 -17.25 1.36
N SER A 466 -12.95 -16.61 1.04
CA SER A 466 -11.62 -16.94 1.52
C SER A 466 -11.24 -16.02 2.67
N VAL A 467 -10.96 -16.58 3.85
CA VAL A 467 -10.62 -15.82 5.07
C VAL A 467 -9.23 -16.23 5.56
N VAL A 468 -8.42 -15.24 5.96
CA VAL A 468 -7.10 -15.44 6.60
C VAL A 468 -6.86 -14.42 7.72
N SER A 469 -6.24 -14.85 8.81
CA SER A 469 -5.84 -14.02 9.95
C SER A 469 -4.47 -13.39 9.71
N LEU A 470 -4.44 -12.06 9.63
CA LEU A 470 -3.20 -11.28 9.54
C LEU A 470 -2.49 -11.19 10.89
N THR A 471 -3.23 -11.40 11.99
CA THR A 471 -2.68 -11.39 13.35
C THR A 471 -1.90 -12.64 13.68
N CYS A 472 -2.32 -13.83 13.21
CA CYS A 472 -1.72 -15.10 13.64
C CYS A 472 -0.19 -15.16 13.36
N GLN A 473 0.26 -14.67 12.20
CA GLN A 473 1.70 -14.62 11.86
C GLN A 473 2.52 -13.63 12.73
N LYS A 474 1.87 -12.63 13.35
CA LYS A 474 2.53 -11.65 14.24
C LYS A 474 2.67 -12.15 15.69
N GLN A 475 2.06 -13.29 16.04
CA GLN A 475 2.08 -13.85 17.40
C GLN A 475 3.35 -14.66 17.68
N LYS A 476 3.74 -14.75 18.96
CA LYS A 476 4.84 -15.63 19.42
C LYS A 476 4.29 -16.92 20.01
N GLU A 477 5.07 -18.00 20.02
CA GLU A 477 4.72 -19.26 20.71
C GLU A 477 4.44 -19.06 22.22
N SER A 478 5.04 -18.05 22.83
CA SER A 478 4.77 -17.62 24.22
C SER A 478 3.42 -16.90 24.40
N GLN A 479 2.53 -16.95 23.41
CA GLN A 479 1.20 -16.35 23.38
C GLN A 479 0.19 -17.39 22.88
N ARG A 480 -1.08 -17.26 23.27
CA ARG A 480 -2.13 -18.15 22.74
C ARG A 480 -2.37 -17.82 21.26
N LEU A 481 -1.91 -18.72 20.40
CA LEU A 481 -2.12 -18.68 18.97
C LEU A 481 -3.59 -18.89 18.62
N GLU A 482 -4.07 -18.15 17.63
CA GLU A 482 -5.24 -18.56 16.86
C GLU A 482 -4.99 -19.92 16.18
N LYS A 483 -6.05 -20.64 15.79
CA LYS A 483 -5.92 -21.91 15.05
C LYS A 483 -6.75 -21.98 13.77
N GLN A 484 -7.93 -21.36 13.74
CA GLN A 484 -8.88 -21.57 12.64
C GLN A 484 -8.49 -20.86 11.34
N TYR A 485 -8.12 -19.57 11.39
CA TYR A 485 -7.83 -18.79 10.18
C TYR A 485 -6.33 -18.46 10.00
N CYS A 486 -5.42 -19.14 10.70
CA CYS A 486 -3.97 -18.95 10.49
C CYS A 486 -3.52 -19.37 9.08
N THR A 487 -4.21 -20.36 8.50
CA THR A 487 -4.15 -20.70 7.07
C THR A 487 -5.38 -20.14 6.36
N GLN A 488 -5.29 -19.96 5.05
CA GLN A 488 -6.43 -19.57 4.23
C GLN A 488 -7.55 -20.63 4.31
N VAL A 489 -8.74 -20.23 4.76
CA VAL A 489 -9.92 -21.10 4.84
C VAL A 489 -10.98 -20.63 3.85
N ASN A 490 -11.46 -21.54 3.03
CA ASN A 490 -12.51 -21.30 2.03
C ASN A 490 -13.86 -21.80 2.54
N SER A 491 -14.88 -20.95 2.50
CA SER A 491 -16.27 -21.23 2.89
C SER A 491 -17.22 -20.87 1.75
N SER A 492 -18.36 -21.56 1.64
CA SER A 492 -19.46 -21.17 0.75
C SER A 492 -20.54 -20.32 1.43
N LYS A 493 -20.43 -20.09 2.75
CA LYS A 493 -21.36 -19.27 3.52
C LYS A 493 -20.93 -17.79 3.52
N PRO A 494 -21.87 -16.82 3.51
CA PRO A 494 -21.58 -15.41 3.67
C PRO A 494 -21.28 -15.00 5.13
N VAL A 495 -21.59 -15.87 6.09
CA VAL A 495 -21.29 -15.66 7.51
C VAL A 495 -19.93 -16.26 7.84
N ILE A 496 -19.10 -15.48 8.51
CA ILE A 496 -17.80 -15.89 9.05
C ILE A 496 -17.98 -16.08 10.56
N GLU A 497 -17.70 -17.28 11.04
CA GLU A 497 -17.92 -17.74 12.42
C GLU A 497 -16.57 -17.97 13.13
N ASN A 498 -16.58 -18.20 14.46
CA ASN A 498 -15.39 -18.48 15.29
C ASN A 498 -14.25 -17.44 15.18
N LEU A 499 -14.59 -16.17 14.94
CA LEU A 499 -13.62 -15.08 14.98
C LEU A 499 -13.10 -14.88 16.41
N VAL A 500 -11.82 -14.53 16.53
CA VAL A 500 -11.16 -14.28 17.81
C VAL A 500 -11.14 -12.77 18.13
N PRO A 501 -11.52 -12.33 19.34
CA PRO A 501 -11.46 -10.92 19.72
C PRO A 501 -10.03 -10.35 19.68
N GLY A 502 -9.85 -9.17 19.12
CA GLY A 502 -8.56 -8.51 18.94
C GLY A 502 -7.73 -9.00 17.74
N ALA A 503 -8.24 -9.98 16.98
CA ALA A 503 -7.63 -10.43 15.73
C ALA A 503 -8.00 -9.52 14.54
N GLN A 504 -7.14 -9.48 13.52
CA GLN A 504 -7.37 -8.81 12.25
C GLN A 504 -7.40 -9.84 11.12
N TYR A 505 -8.43 -9.76 10.29
CA TYR A 505 -8.70 -10.69 9.19
C TYR A 505 -8.65 -9.97 7.85
N GLN A 506 -8.27 -10.72 6.82
CA GLN A 506 -8.43 -10.36 5.42
C GLN A 506 -9.40 -11.33 4.77
N VAL A 507 -10.35 -10.79 3.99
CA VAL A 507 -11.36 -11.55 3.27
C VAL A 507 -11.27 -11.23 1.79
N VAL A 508 -11.31 -12.29 0.98
CA VAL A 508 -11.39 -12.21 -0.48
C VAL A 508 -12.56 -13.08 -0.93
N MET A 509 -13.34 -12.58 -1.88
CA MET A 509 -14.49 -13.29 -2.44
C MET A 509 -14.23 -13.68 -3.89
N TYR A 510 -14.72 -14.86 -4.27
CA TYR A 510 -14.76 -15.34 -5.65
C TYR A 510 -16.19 -15.72 -6.02
N LEU A 511 -16.61 -15.38 -7.24
CA LEU A 511 -17.84 -15.92 -7.83
C LEU A 511 -17.55 -17.28 -8.46
N ARG A 512 -18.49 -18.24 -8.34
CA ARG A 512 -18.36 -19.57 -8.94
C ARG A 512 -19.57 -19.94 -9.79
N LYS A 513 -19.29 -20.35 -11.03
CA LYS A 513 -20.29 -20.79 -12.01
C LYS A 513 -19.87 -22.17 -12.55
N GLY A 514 -20.50 -23.22 -12.03
CA GLY A 514 -20.08 -24.60 -12.27
C GLY A 514 -18.66 -24.87 -11.75
N PRO A 515 -17.74 -25.37 -12.59
CA PRO A 515 -16.33 -25.56 -12.21
C PRO A 515 -15.49 -24.28 -12.29
N LEU A 516 -15.98 -23.22 -12.94
CA LEU A 516 -15.23 -21.97 -13.13
C LEU A 516 -15.30 -21.07 -11.89
N ILE A 517 -14.14 -20.52 -11.53
CA ILE A 517 -13.95 -19.54 -10.45
C ILE A 517 -13.51 -18.23 -11.12
N GLY A 518 -14.23 -17.14 -10.86
CA GLY A 518 -13.89 -15.81 -11.36
C GLY A 518 -12.70 -15.16 -10.64
N PRO A 519 -12.26 -13.96 -11.07
CA PRO A 519 -11.20 -13.23 -10.40
C PRO A 519 -11.59 -12.87 -8.95
N PRO A 520 -10.61 -12.77 -8.04
CA PRO A 520 -10.85 -12.32 -6.67
C PRO A 520 -11.42 -10.90 -6.63
N SER A 521 -12.24 -10.63 -5.61
CA SER A 521 -12.55 -9.28 -5.18
C SER A 521 -11.29 -8.55 -4.71
N ASP A 522 -11.36 -7.22 -4.61
CA ASP A 522 -10.36 -6.49 -3.83
C ASP A 522 -10.39 -6.99 -2.36
N PRO A 523 -9.23 -7.12 -1.69
CA PRO A 523 -9.17 -7.70 -0.35
C PRO A 523 -9.72 -6.72 0.69
N VAL A 524 -10.72 -7.16 1.46
CA VAL A 524 -11.29 -6.38 2.56
C VAL A 524 -10.62 -6.80 3.86
N THR A 525 -10.05 -5.84 4.60
CA THR A 525 -9.52 -6.09 5.94
C THR A 525 -10.46 -5.54 7.00
N PHE A 526 -10.62 -6.29 8.09
CA PHE A 526 -11.39 -5.86 9.26
C PHE A 526 -10.79 -6.47 10.52
N ALA A 527 -11.04 -5.85 11.68
CA ALA A 527 -10.56 -6.33 12.96
C ALA A 527 -11.69 -6.41 13.98
N ILE A 528 -11.64 -7.42 14.86
CA ILE A 528 -12.57 -7.53 15.98
C ILE A 528 -12.00 -6.74 17.14
N VAL A 529 -12.80 -5.85 17.73
CA VAL A 529 -12.42 -5.09 18.94
C VAL A 529 -12.09 -6.09 20.07
N PRO A 530 -10.94 -5.95 20.77
CA PRO A 530 -10.62 -6.82 21.90
C PRO A 530 -11.66 -6.67 23.02
N THR A 531 -11.84 -7.69 23.86
CA THR A 531 -12.86 -7.68 24.93
C THR A 531 -12.45 -6.98 26.23
N GLY A 532 -11.22 -6.47 26.32
CA GLY A 532 -10.69 -5.80 27.53
C GLY A 532 -10.27 -6.77 28.63
N ILE A 533 -9.78 -6.21 29.75
CA ILE A 533 -9.45 -6.98 30.96
C ILE A 533 -10.69 -7.23 31.83
N LYS A 534 -10.54 -8.12 32.81
CA LYS A 534 -11.51 -8.37 33.88
C LYS A 534 -10.83 -8.26 35.24
N ASP A 535 -11.63 -8.13 36.29
CA ASP A 535 -11.22 -8.26 37.69
C ASP A 535 -9.99 -7.41 38.07
N LEU A 536 -9.98 -6.12 37.69
CA LEU A 536 -8.91 -5.20 38.07
C LEU A 536 -8.94 -4.93 39.58
N MET A 537 -8.00 -5.53 40.29
CA MET A 537 -7.82 -5.42 41.75
C MET A 537 -6.56 -4.62 42.08
N LEU A 538 -6.59 -3.93 43.22
CA LEU A 538 -5.47 -3.14 43.74
C LEU A 538 -5.17 -3.55 45.18
N TYR A 539 -3.93 -3.92 45.44
CA TYR A 539 -3.41 -4.29 46.75
C TYR A 539 -2.43 -3.22 47.24
N PRO A 540 -2.74 -2.46 48.31
CA PRO A 540 -1.84 -1.46 48.85
C PRO A 540 -0.68 -2.12 49.61
N LEU A 541 0.56 -1.72 49.32
CA LEU A 541 1.75 -2.20 50.04
C LEU A 541 2.27 -1.21 51.09
N GLY A 542 1.84 0.06 51.03
CA GLY A 542 2.28 1.12 51.93
C GLY A 542 1.95 2.51 51.41
N PRO A 543 2.62 3.57 51.91
CA PRO A 543 2.35 4.95 51.51
C PRO A 543 2.82 5.30 50.09
N THR A 544 3.77 4.53 49.53
CA THR A 544 4.45 4.86 48.25
C THR A 544 4.37 3.75 47.20
N ALA A 545 3.67 2.65 47.45
CA ALA A 545 3.60 1.50 46.54
C ALA A 545 2.28 0.73 46.60
N VAL A 546 1.87 0.22 45.44
CA VAL A 546 0.69 -0.66 45.25
C VAL A 546 1.02 -1.79 44.28
N VAL A 547 0.22 -2.85 44.28
CA VAL A 547 0.21 -3.88 43.24
C VAL A 547 -1.15 -3.86 42.56
N LEU A 548 -1.16 -3.68 41.25
CA LEU A 548 -2.34 -3.94 40.42
C LEU A 548 -2.31 -5.39 39.97
N SER A 549 -3.46 -6.06 39.93
CA SER A 549 -3.64 -7.36 39.30
C SER A 549 -4.94 -7.41 38.52
N TRP A 550 -4.96 -8.13 37.40
CA TRP A 550 -6.13 -8.27 36.54
C TRP A 550 -6.12 -9.61 35.82
N THR A 551 -7.30 -10.04 35.39
CA THR A 551 -7.47 -11.22 34.55
C THR A 551 -7.74 -10.81 33.10
N ARG A 552 -7.46 -11.71 32.15
CA ARG A 552 -7.89 -11.58 30.75
C ARG A 552 -8.94 -12.64 30.40
N PRO A 553 -9.88 -12.33 29.49
CA PRO A 553 -10.70 -13.35 28.85
C PRO A 553 -9.85 -14.46 28.21
N TYR A 554 -10.39 -15.68 28.25
CA TYR A 554 -9.72 -16.87 27.73
C TYR A 554 -9.52 -16.81 26.21
N LEU A 555 -10.58 -16.42 25.49
CA LEU A 555 -10.56 -16.15 24.06
C LEU A 555 -10.21 -14.68 23.83
N GLY A 556 -9.15 -14.43 23.06
CA GLY A 556 -8.72 -13.08 22.67
C GLY A 556 -7.21 -13.00 22.41
N VAL A 557 -6.82 -12.21 21.41
CA VAL A 557 -5.43 -11.97 21.02
C VAL A 557 -5.10 -10.48 21.09
N PHE A 558 -3.94 -10.15 21.65
CA PHE A 558 -3.47 -8.78 21.81
C PHE A 558 -1.94 -8.76 21.95
N ARG A 559 -1.33 -7.64 21.59
CA ARG A 559 0.12 -7.40 21.54
C ARG A 559 0.70 -7.14 22.93
N LYS A 560 0.08 -6.22 23.67
CA LYS A 560 0.54 -5.73 24.97
C LYS A 560 -0.63 -5.22 25.83
N TYR A 561 -0.43 -5.22 27.13
CA TYR A 561 -1.15 -4.35 28.05
C TYR A 561 -0.46 -3.00 28.11
N VAL A 562 -1.24 -1.93 28.23
CA VAL A 562 -0.75 -0.59 28.56
C VAL A 562 -1.35 -0.21 29.91
N VAL A 563 -0.49 0.12 30.88
CA VAL A 563 -0.88 0.55 32.22
C VAL A 563 -0.63 2.05 32.32
N GLU A 564 -1.71 2.79 32.55
CA GLU A 564 -1.70 4.24 32.64
C GLU A 564 -2.10 4.68 34.05
N MET A 565 -1.50 5.78 34.51
CA MET A 565 -1.89 6.45 35.75
C MET A 565 -2.33 7.88 35.48
N PHE A 566 -3.39 8.29 36.17
CA PHE A 566 -3.88 9.65 36.26
C PHE A 566 -3.74 10.13 37.70
N TYR A 567 -3.00 11.21 37.89
CA TYR A 567 -2.83 11.89 39.16
C TYR A 567 -2.53 13.37 38.93
N PHE A 568 -2.72 14.19 39.94
CA PHE A 568 -2.25 15.58 39.90
C PHE A 568 -0.74 15.61 40.18
N ASN A 569 0.05 16.07 39.22
CA ASN A 569 1.51 16.15 39.37
C ASN A 569 1.90 17.54 39.91
N PRO A 570 2.47 17.63 41.12
CA PRO A 570 2.80 18.93 41.74
C PRO A 570 3.96 19.66 41.04
N THR A 571 4.79 18.97 40.25
CA THR A 571 5.90 19.58 39.52
C THR A 571 5.44 20.26 38.22
N THR A 572 4.46 19.69 37.52
CA THR A 572 3.90 20.24 36.27
C THR A 572 2.62 21.03 36.47
N MET A 573 1.99 20.95 37.64
CA MET A 573 0.66 21.53 37.95
C MET A 573 -0.45 21.05 36.99
N THR A 574 -0.31 19.83 36.46
CA THR A 574 -1.28 19.21 35.53
C THR A 574 -1.81 17.88 36.07
N SER A 575 -2.98 17.48 35.57
CA SER A 575 -3.54 16.13 35.79
C SER A 575 -3.91 15.52 34.45
N GLU A 576 -3.13 14.55 33.98
CA GLU A 576 -3.30 13.89 32.69
C GLU A 576 -3.08 12.38 32.83
N TRP A 577 -3.53 11.61 31.83
CA TRP A 577 -3.24 10.18 31.75
C TRP A 577 -1.82 10.00 31.23
N THR A 578 -0.99 9.28 31.99
CA THR A 578 0.40 9.01 31.65
C THR A 578 0.65 7.50 31.58
N THR A 579 1.22 7.03 30.47
CA THR A 579 1.64 5.64 30.32
C THR A 579 2.82 5.36 31.23
N TYR A 580 2.67 4.39 32.13
CA TYR A 580 3.71 4.01 33.10
C TYR A 580 4.41 2.72 32.72
N TYR A 581 3.67 1.70 32.26
CA TYR A 581 4.24 0.45 31.78
C TYR A 581 3.56 -0.08 30.51
N GLU A 582 4.37 -0.68 29.64
CA GLU A 582 3.92 -1.56 28.56
C GLU A 582 4.33 -2.99 28.88
N ILE A 583 3.37 -3.90 29.00
CA ILE A 583 3.61 -5.30 29.38
C ILE A 583 3.24 -6.18 28.20
N ALA A 584 4.22 -6.85 27.59
CA ALA A 584 3.97 -7.75 26.46
C ALA A 584 2.98 -8.87 26.84
N ALA A 585 2.11 -9.26 25.91
CA ALA A 585 1.15 -10.34 26.15
C ALA A 585 1.86 -11.69 26.35
N THR A 586 1.38 -12.47 27.32
CA THR A 586 1.89 -13.81 27.67
C THR A 586 0.75 -14.84 27.66
N VAL A 587 1.07 -16.12 27.89
CA VAL A 587 0.08 -17.20 28.07
C VAL A 587 -0.72 -17.08 29.38
N SER A 588 -0.21 -16.36 30.39
CA SER A 588 -0.88 -16.24 31.69
C SER A 588 -2.25 -15.58 31.58
N LEU A 589 -3.25 -16.13 32.28
CA LEU A 589 -4.60 -15.53 32.36
C LEU A 589 -4.67 -14.38 33.38
N THR A 590 -3.79 -14.40 34.38
CA THR A 590 -3.67 -13.34 35.39
C THR A 590 -2.34 -12.62 35.18
N SER A 591 -2.39 -11.29 35.22
CA SER A 591 -1.23 -10.40 35.22
C SER A 591 -1.21 -9.58 36.50
N SER A 592 -0.02 -9.14 36.90
CA SER A 592 0.14 -8.21 38.02
C SER A 592 1.35 -7.33 37.82
N VAL A 593 1.28 -6.07 38.27
CA VAL A 593 2.42 -5.15 38.25
C VAL A 593 2.51 -4.38 39.55
N ARG A 594 3.74 -4.24 40.07
CA ARG A 594 4.04 -3.40 41.24
C ARG A 594 4.35 -1.99 40.75
N ILE A 595 3.62 -1.01 41.27
CA ILE A 595 3.85 0.42 41.05
C ILE A 595 4.48 0.98 42.33
N ALA A 596 5.55 1.75 42.19
CA ALA A 596 6.32 2.32 43.27
C ALA A 596 6.54 3.83 43.06
N ASN A 597 7.15 4.50 44.04
CA ASN A 597 7.42 5.94 44.03
C ASN A 597 6.15 6.81 43.91
N LEU A 598 5.03 6.33 44.44
CA LEU A 598 3.79 7.09 44.56
C LEU A 598 3.91 8.13 45.68
N LEU A 599 3.24 9.27 45.50
CA LEU A 599 3.13 10.31 46.54
C LEU A 599 2.20 9.83 47.67
N PRO A 600 2.52 10.10 48.95
CA PRO A 600 1.70 9.69 50.08
C PRO A 600 0.48 10.61 50.28
N ALA A 601 -0.61 10.05 50.81
CA ALA A 601 -1.89 10.75 50.96
C ALA A 601 -2.35 11.46 49.66
N TRP A 602 -2.22 10.79 48.51
CA TRP A 602 -2.49 11.33 47.18
C TRP A 602 -3.51 10.48 46.43
N TYR A 603 -4.26 11.10 45.53
CA TYR A 603 -5.26 10.41 44.70
C TYR A 603 -4.65 9.95 43.37
N TYR A 604 -4.83 8.67 43.06
CA TYR A 604 -4.47 8.04 41.80
C TYR A 604 -5.69 7.35 41.19
N ASN A 605 -5.79 7.39 39.86
CA ASN A 605 -6.67 6.52 39.09
C ASN A 605 -5.82 5.73 38.09
N PHE A 606 -5.98 4.42 38.05
CA PHE A 606 -5.21 3.53 37.19
C PHE A 606 -6.11 2.97 36.10
N ARG A 607 -5.62 2.94 34.86
CA ARG A 607 -6.29 2.31 33.71
C ARG A 607 -5.39 1.22 33.15
N VAL A 608 -5.98 0.08 32.78
CA VAL A 608 -5.25 -1.00 32.09
C VAL A 608 -6.01 -1.35 30.81
N THR A 609 -5.39 -1.14 29.66
CA THR A 609 -5.97 -1.44 28.34
C THR A 609 -5.22 -2.58 27.65
N MET A 610 -5.92 -3.34 26.81
CA MET A 610 -5.31 -4.27 25.86
C MET A 610 -5.15 -3.59 24.51
N VAL A 611 -3.98 -3.72 23.88
CA VAL A 611 -3.68 -3.17 22.54
C VAL A 611 -3.35 -4.30 21.58
N THR A 612 -3.93 -4.27 20.37
CA THR A 612 -3.81 -5.31 19.33
C THR A 612 -2.63 -5.08 18.37
N TRP A 613 -2.46 -5.95 17.37
CA TRP A 613 -1.56 -5.71 16.22
C TRP A 613 -2.30 -5.20 14.97
N GLY A 614 -3.52 -4.69 15.15
CA GLY A 614 -4.29 -4.11 14.07
C GLY A 614 -3.60 -2.86 13.51
N ASP A 615 -3.82 -2.60 12.23
CA ASP A 615 -3.41 -1.38 11.56
C ASP A 615 -4.68 -0.66 11.08
N PRO A 616 -5.21 0.37 11.81
CA PRO A 616 -4.67 1.00 13.02
C PRO A 616 -4.84 0.16 14.30
N GLU A 617 -4.03 0.46 15.32
CA GLU A 617 -4.04 -0.27 16.60
C GLU A 617 -5.40 -0.10 17.31
N LEU A 618 -6.15 -1.19 17.45
CA LEU A 618 -7.34 -1.21 18.29
C LEU A 618 -6.97 -1.46 19.75
N SER A 619 -7.54 -0.63 20.63
CA SER A 619 -7.58 -0.84 22.08
C SER A 619 -9.03 -0.90 22.56
N CYS A 620 -9.28 -1.50 23.73
CA CYS A 620 -10.63 -1.59 24.31
C CYS A 620 -10.72 -1.02 25.73
N CYS A 621 -11.74 -0.18 25.85
CA CYS A 621 -12.65 -0.04 26.98
C CYS A 621 -12.12 0.64 28.25
N ASP A 622 -12.50 1.91 28.37
CA ASP A 622 -12.30 2.79 29.54
C ASP A 622 -12.96 2.30 30.84
N SER A 623 -13.79 1.24 30.78
CA SER A 623 -14.36 0.57 31.94
C SER A 623 -13.31 -0.07 32.86
N SER A 624 -12.08 -0.23 32.38
CA SER A 624 -10.97 -0.89 33.08
C SER A 624 -10.20 0.07 34.01
N THR A 625 -10.91 0.82 34.85
CA THR A 625 -10.34 1.85 35.74
C THR A 625 -10.55 1.56 37.23
N ILE A 626 -9.55 1.87 38.07
CA ILE A 626 -9.64 1.76 39.52
C ILE A 626 -8.98 2.95 40.22
N SER A 627 -9.69 3.59 41.14
CA SER A 627 -9.20 4.73 41.91
C SER A 627 -8.76 4.33 43.32
N PHE A 628 -7.70 4.99 43.80
CA PHE A 628 -7.08 4.70 45.09
C PHE A 628 -6.46 5.96 45.71
N ILE A 629 -6.46 6.02 47.04
CA ILE A 629 -5.77 7.05 47.81
C ILE A 629 -4.66 6.37 48.60
N THR A 630 -3.41 6.78 48.37
CA THR A 630 -2.25 6.22 49.09
C THR A 630 -2.33 6.50 50.59
N ALA A 631 -1.79 5.59 51.39
CA ALA A 631 -1.69 5.80 52.83
C ALA A 631 -0.81 7.02 53.13
N PRO A 632 -1.07 7.76 54.23
CA PRO A 632 -0.16 8.82 54.66
C PRO A 632 1.15 8.22 55.20
N VAL A 633 2.22 9.01 55.18
CA VAL A 633 3.45 8.68 55.91
C VAL A 633 3.22 8.83 57.41
N ALA A 634 3.93 8.07 58.25
CA ALA A 634 3.87 8.26 59.69
C ALA A 634 4.50 9.62 60.07
N PRO A 635 3.80 10.51 60.79
CA PRO A 635 4.40 11.77 61.24
C PRO A 635 5.45 11.52 62.33
N GLU A 636 6.39 12.45 62.52
CA GLU A 636 7.47 12.34 63.50
C GLU A 636 7.31 13.40 64.59
N ILE A 637 7.26 13.00 65.86
CA ILE A 637 7.09 13.92 67.00
C ILE A 637 8.45 14.57 67.31
N THR A 638 8.59 15.85 66.97
CA THR A 638 9.86 16.59 67.07
C THR A 638 10.10 17.14 68.47
N SER A 639 9.18 17.96 69.02
CA SER A 639 9.28 18.50 70.38
C SER A 639 8.06 18.16 71.25
N VAL A 640 8.32 18.03 72.55
CA VAL A 640 7.28 17.94 73.58
C VAL A 640 7.73 18.73 74.81
N GLU A 641 6.90 19.66 75.26
CA GLU A 641 7.16 20.57 76.39
C GLU A 641 5.94 20.62 77.31
N TYR A 642 6.16 20.63 78.64
CA TYR A 642 5.08 20.69 79.63
C TYR A 642 5.23 21.92 80.52
N PHE A 643 4.24 22.80 80.51
CA PHE A 643 4.24 24.03 81.30
C PHE A 643 2.80 24.46 81.64
N ASN A 644 2.58 25.05 82.82
CA ASN A 644 1.26 25.51 83.28
C ASN A 644 0.12 24.48 83.12
N SER A 645 0.39 23.20 83.43
CA SER A 645 -0.56 22.07 83.29
C SER A 645 -1.03 21.78 81.85
N LEU A 646 -0.29 22.27 80.86
CA LEU A 646 -0.52 22.04 79.44
C LEU A 646 0.70 21.39 78.79
N LEU A 647 0.45 20.35 77.99
CA LEU A 647 1.46 19.68 77.18
C LEU A 647 1.40 20.21 75.75
N TYR A 648 2.48 20.86 75.33
CA TYR A 648 2.71 21.33 73.97
C TYR A 648 3.44 20.23 73.20
N ILE A 649 2.91 19.85 72.04
CA ILE A 649 3.47 18.81 71.16
C ILE A 649 3.62 19.42 69.77
N SER A 650 4.76 19.22 69.13
CA SER A 650 4.96 19.50 67.71
C SER A 650 5.43 18.27 66.94
N TRP A 651 5.13 18.23 65.65
CA TRP A 651 5.55 17.15 64.75
C TRP A 651 5.90 17.65 63.35
N THR A 652 6.56 16.81 62.58
CA THR A 652 6.81 16.98 61.14
C THR A 652 6.09 15.88 60.35
N TYR A 653 5.89 16.12 59.05
CA TYR A 653 5.28 15.15 58.13
C TYR A 653 5.91 15.31 56.75
N GLY A 654 6.49 14.21 56.25
CA GLY A 654 7.30 14.25 55.04
C GLY A 654 8.51 15.17 55.18
N ASP A 655 9.05 15.59 54.05
CA ASP A 655 10.16 16.55 53.99
C ASP A 655 9.66 17.99 54.20
N ALA A 656 10.56 18.91 54.56
CA ALA A 656 10.24 20.30 54.87
C ALA A 656 9.60 21.10 53.71
N THR A 657 9.58 20.55 52.49
CA THR A 657 8.97 21.10 51.27
C THR A 657 7.66 20.43 50.88
N THR A 658 7.10 19.54 51.70
CA THR A 658 5.89 18.77 51.38
C THR A 658 4.64 19.67 51.38
N ASP A 659 4.19 20.09 50.20
CA ASP A 659 2.94 20.83 50.06
C ASP A 659 1.71 19.92 50.26
N LEU A 660 0.84 20.31 51.20
CA LEU A 660 -0.40 19.62 51.54
C LEU A 660 -1.63 20.17 50.79
N SER A 661 -1.48 21.21 49.96
CA SER A 661 -2.56 21.87 49.22
C SER A 661 -3.46 20.86 48.48
N HIS A 662 -2.87 20.04 47.62
CA HIS A 662 -3.51 19.01 46.80
C HIS A 662 -3.54 17.61 47.45
N SER A 663 -3.02 17.47 48.68
CA SER A 663 -3.07 16.21 49.42
C SER A 663 -4.50 15.87 49.89
N ARG A 664 -4.80 14.56 49.94
CA ARG A 664 -6.02 13.96 50.51
C ARG A 664 -5.93 13.77 52.04
N MET A 665 -4.97 14.42 52.68
CA MET A 665 -4.87 14.53 54.12
C MET A 665 -6.05 15.33 54.69
N LEU A 666 -6.74 14.78 55.71
CA LEU A 666 -7.93 15.39 56.32
C LEU A 666 -7.58 16.11 57.63
N HIS A 667 -6.99 15.40 58.59
CA HIS A 667 -6.68 15.90 59.93
C HIS A 667 -5.63 15.04 60.64
N TRP A 668 -5.02 15.58 61.69
CA TRP A 668 -4.16 14.85 62.62
C TRP A 668 -4.96 14.44 63.84
N MET A 669 -4.75 13.21 64.32
CA MET A 669 -5.31 12.73 65.59
C MET A 669 -4.16 12.53 66.58
N VAL A 670 -4.08 13.41 67.58
CA VAL A 670 -3.09 13.33 68.67
C VAL A 670 -3.72 12.57 69.83
N VAL A 671 -3.02 11.56 70.33
CA VAL A 671 -3.48 10.70 71.44
C VAL A 671 -2.40 10.65 72.51
N ALA A 672 -2.79 10.95 73.75
CA ALA A 672 -2.01 10.71 74.95
C ALA A 672 -2.66 9.56 75.74
N GLU A 673 -1.92 8.48 75.94
CA GLU A 673 -2.39 7.26 76.60
C GLU A 673 -1.58 7.01 77.88
N GLY A 674 -2.16 7.42 79.02
CA GLY A 674 -1.71 7.10 80.38
C GLY A 674 -2.83 6.38 81.15
N ARG A 675 -2.99 6.62 82.47
CA ARG A 675 -4.14 6.12 83.24
C ARG A 675 -5.49 6.63 82.70
N ARG A 676 -5.47 7.76 81.99
CA ARG A 676 -6.59 8.27 81.18
C ARG A 676 -6.15 8.48 79.74
N LYS A 677 -6.99 8.06 78.78
CA LYS A 677 -6.75 8.25 77.34
C LYS A 677 -7.38 9.55 76.86
N ILE A 678 -6.55 10.48 76.41
CA ILE A 678 -6.96 11.81 75.94
C ILE A 678 -6.68 11.90 74.45
N LYS A 679 -7.66 12.34 73.66
CA LYS A 679 -7.57 12.49 72.20
C LYS A 679 -7.89 13.92 71.79
N LYS A 680 -7.16 14.45 70.80
CA LYS A 680 -7.43 15.75 70.17
C LYS A 680 -7.29 15.64 68.66
N SER A 681 -8.31 16.08 67.93
CA SER A 681 -8.23 16.28 66.48
C SER A 681 -7.66 17.67 66.18
N VAL A 682 -6.79 17.76 65.18
CA VAL A 682 -6.09 18.99 64.76
C VAL A 682 -6.18 19.10 63.24
N THR A 683 -6.41 20.32 62.74
CA THR A 683 -6.57 20.58 61.30
C THR A 683 -5.29 20.28 60.53
N ARG A 684 -5.41 19.79 59.28
CA ARG A 684 -4.25 19.32 58.49
C ARG A 684 -3.11 20.34 58.33
N ASN A 685 -3.42 21.64 58.32
CA ASN A 685 -2.46 22.73 58.16
C ASN A 685 -1.67 23.06 59.44
N VAL A 686 -1.99 22.43 60.59
CA VAL A 686 -1.39 22.76 61.90
C VAL A 686 -0.68 21.52 62.45
N MET A 687 0.65 21.61 62.57
CA MET A 687 1.50 20.52 63.06
C MET A 687 1.86 20.66 64.56
N THR A 688 0.97 21.31 65.32
CA THR A 688 1.12 21.52 66.77
C THR A 688 -0.17 21.22 67.50
N ALA A 689 -0.05 20.72 68.73
CA ALA A 689 -1.17 20.46 69.62
C ALA A 689 -0.86 20.92 71.05
N ILE A 690 -1.93 21.24 71.76
CA ILE A 690 -1.92 21.53 73.20
C ILE A 690 -2.92 20.57 73.85
N LEU A 691 -2.45 19.73 74.77
CA LEU A 691 -3.27 18.81 75.55
C LEU A 691 -3.28 19.27 77.01
N SER A 692 -4.44 19.22 77.67
CA SER A 692 -4.51 19.33 79.12
C SER A 692 -4.41 17.93 79.72
N LEU A 693 -3.29 17.64 80.38
CA LEU A 693 -3.00 16.33 80.97
C LEU A 693 -2.79 16.51 82.48
N PRO A 694 -3.37 15.67 83.35
CA PRO A 694 -3.06 15.73 84.77
C PRO A 694 -1.56 15.39 85.03
N PRO A 695 -0.87 16.16 85.91
CA PRO A 695 0.52 15.92 86.29
C PRO A 695 0.68 14.60 87.08
N GLY A 696 1.91 14.11 87.18
CA GLY A 696 2.25 12.91 87.95
C GLY A 696 1.89 11.56 87.31
N ASP A 697 1.60 11.52 86.01
CA ASP A 697 1.34 10.30 85.25
C ASP A 697 2.29 10.18 84.03
N ILE A 698 2.37 8.97 83.47
CA ILE A 698 3.19 8.65 82.30
C ILE A 698 2.27 8.46 81.09
N TYR A 699 2.54 9.20 80.00
CA TYR A 699 1.74 9.17 78.78
C TYR A 699 2.55 8.65 77.60
N ASN A 700 1.98 7.68 76.88
CA ASN A 700 2.41 7.35 75.52
C ASN A 700 1.74 8.32 74.55
N LEU A 701 2.54 9.20 73.95
CA LEU A 701 2.08 10.14 72.94
C LEU A 701 2.20 9.52 71.55
N SER A 702 1.16 9.71 70.74
CA SER A 702 1.16 9.36 69.32
C SER A 702 0.43 10.42 68.51
N VAL A 703 0.91 10.66 67.30
CA VAL A 703 0.25 11.50 66.30
C VAL A 703 -0.10 10.60 65.12
N THR A 704 -1.37 10.58 64.73
CA THR A 704 -1.86 9.78 63.61
C THR A 704 -2.29 10.68 62.46
N ALA A 705 -1.69 10.48 61.30
CA ALA A 705 -2.10 11.10 60.06
C ALA A 705 -3.34 10.37 59.50
N CYS A 706 -4.41 11.09 59.16
CA CYS A 706 -5.69 10.50 58.73
C CYS A 706 -6.12 11.03 57.35
N THR A 707 -6.38 10.10 56.42
CA THR A 707 -7.03 10.35 55.12
C THR A 707 -8.45 9.75 55.10
N GLU A 708 -9.17 9.86 53.98
CA GLU A 708 -10.52 9.31 53.81
C GLU A 708 -10.61 7.77 54.00
N ARG A 709 -9.54 7.03 53.69
CA ARG A 709 -9.54 5.56 53.65
C ARG A 709 -8.39 4.89 54.41
N GLY A 710 -7.48 5.68 54.98
CA GLY A 710 -6.28 5.15 55.63
C GLY A 710 -5.76 6.07 56.73
N SER A 711 -4.96 5.49 57.61
CA SER A 711 -4.28 6.25 58.66
C SER A 711 -2.91 5.64 58.95
N ASN A 712 -1.98 6.45 59.43
CA ASN A 712 -0.64 6.01 59.79
C ASN A 712 -0.17 6.76 61.04
N THR A 713 0.39 6.04 62.01
CA THR A 713 0.68 6.55 63.35
C THR A 713 2.18 6.70 63.55
N SER A 714 2.58 7.79 64.22
CA SER A 714 3.96 8.04 64.62
C SER A 714 4.52 6.91 65.48
N MET A 715 5.85 6.85 65.60
CA MET A 715 6.45 6.14 66.73
C MET A 715 5.92 6.72 68.06
N LEU A 716 5.76 5.86 69.06
CA LEU A 716 5.30 6.28 70.38
C LEU A 716 6.38 7.08 71.10
N ARG A 717 6.04 8.25 71.64
CA ARG A 717 6.93 9.06 72.47
C ARG A 717 6.42 9.07 73.91
N LEU A 718 7.14 8.38 74.79
CA LEU A 718 6.80 8.29 76.21
C LEU A 718 7.21 9.59 76.92
N VAL A 719 6.30 10.16 77.69
CA VAL A 719 6.51 11.39 78.46
C VAL A 719 6.02 11.19 79.89
N LYS A 720 6.94 11.33 80.85
CA LYS A 720 6.65 11.36 82.28
C LYS A 720 6.38 12.81 82.70
N LEU A 721 5.25 13.05 83.36
CA LEU A 721 4.96 14.33 84.00
C LEU A 721 5.26 14.21 85.50
N GLU A 722 5.99 15.16 86.08
CA GLU A 722 6.23 15.16 87.53
C GLU A 722 4.94 15.53 88.29
N PRO A 723 4.73 15.01 89.52
CA PRO A 723 3.56 15.34 90.34
C PRO A 723 3.51 16.82 90.71
N ALA A 724 2.30 17.38 90.82
CA ALA A 724 2.10 18.73 91.32
C ALA A 724 2.22 18.78 92.86
N PRO A 725 2.74 19.88 93.45
CA PRO A 725 2.74 20.05 94.89
C PRO A 725 1.31 20.17 95.44
N PRO A 726 1.01 19.62 96.63
CA PRO A 726 -0.32 19.69 97.22
C PRO A 726 -0.73 21.14 97.47
N LYS A 727 -1.93 21.51 97.01
CA LYS A 727 -2.47 22.87 97.15
C LYS A 727 -3.13 23.03 98.52
N SER A 728 -3.06 24.24 99.06
CA SER A 728 -3.89 24.67 100.19
C SER A 728 -3.78 23.77 101.44
N LEU A 729 -2.54 23.53 101.90
CA LEU A 729 -2.28 22.77 103.13
C LEU A 729 -2.80 23.53 104.36
N PHE A 730 -3.84 23.01 105.00
CA PHE A 730 -4.45 23.57 106.19
C PHE A 730 -4.33 22.63 107.39
N ALA A 731 -4.13 23.22 108.57
CA ALA A 731 -4.15 22.53 109.84
C ALA A 731 -5.49 22.79 110.55
N VAL A 732 -6.32 21.76 110.69
CA VAL A 732 -7.61 21.77 111.41
C VAL A 732 -7.53 20.93 112.69
N ASN A 733 -8.53 21.06 113.57
CA ASN A 733 -8.64 20.30 114.82
C ASN A 733 -7.35 20.28 115.66
N LYS A 734 -6.76 21.47 115.88
CA LYS A 734 -5.51 21.64 116.66
C LYS A 734 -5.78 21.42 118.15
N THR A 735 -5.10 20.45 118.76
CA THR A 735 -5.07 20.22 120.21
C THR A 735 -3.67 20.49 120.77
N GLN A 736 -3.45 20.24 122.06
CA GLN A 736 -2.11 20.35 122.67
C GLN A 736 -1.11 19.30 122.15
N THR A 737 -1.58 18.18 121.58
CA THR A 737 -0.73 17.05 121.18
C THR A 737 -0.98 16.52 119.77
N SER A 738 -2.01 17.01 119.07
CA SER A 738 -2.38 16.55 117.73
C SER A 738 -2.87 17.68 116.82
N VAL A 739 -2.70 17.47 115.51
CA VAL A 739 -3.20 18.35 114.45
C VAL A 739 -3.63 17.49 113.27
N THR A 740 -4.76 17.81 112.64
CA THR A 740 -5.18 17.17 111.40
C THR A 740 -4.77 18.05 110.23
N LEU A 741 -4.03 17.49 109.27
CA LEU A 741 -3.68 18.19 108.03
C LEU A 741 -4.67 17.82 106.94
N LEU A 742 -5.11 18.82 106.18
CA LEU A 742 -5.93 18.69 104.97
C LEU A 742 -5.23 19.43 103.84
N TRP A 743 -5.24 18.87 102.64
CA TRP A 743 -4.75 19.51 101.43
C TRP A 743 -5.65 19.17 100.24
N VAL A 744 -5.48 19.88 99.14
CA VAL A 744 -6.12 19.60 97.86
C VAL A 744 -5.11 18.93 96.95
N GLU A 745 -5.45 17.74 96.48
CA GLU A 745 -4.65 16.98 95.51
C GLU A 745 -4.82 17.56 94.10
N GLU A 746 -3.75 17.54 93.31
CA GLU A 746 -3.76 17.97 91.91
C GLU A 746 -2.99 16.96 91.04
N GLY A 747 -3.69 16.35 90.08
CA GLY A 747 -3.12 15.32 89.21
C GLY A 747 -3.15 13.93 89.83
N VAL A 748 -2.09 13.17 89.59
CA VAL A 748 -1.88 11.79 90.06
C VAL A 748 -0.67 11.77 90.98
N ALA A 749 -0.78 11.11 92.13
CA ALA A 749 0.33 10.84 93.04
C ALA A 749 0.20 9.41 93.57
N ASP A 750 1.33 8.73 93.74
CA ASP A 750 1.35 7.36 94.29
C ASP A 750 1.46 7.36 95.82
N PHE A 751 2.11 8.37 96.41
CA PHE A 751 2.12 8.64 97.85
C PHE A 751 2.47 10.11 98.15
N PHE A 752 2.20 10.56 99.38
CA PHE A 752 2.63 11.86 99.91
C PHE A 752 3.57 11.66 101.11
N GLU A 753 4.65 12.43 101.18
CA GLU A 753 5.55 12.45 102.34
C GLU A 753 5.22 13.65 103.25
N VAL A 754 5.04 13.40 104.55
CA VAL A 754 4.72 14.43 105.55
C VAL A 754 5.86 14.57 106.55
N LEU A 755 6.68 15.60 106.35
CA LEU A 755 7.82 15.91 107.21
C LEU A 755 7.43 16.92 108.29
N CYS A 756 7.54 16.54 109.56
CA CYS A 756 7.30 17.42 110.70
C CYS A 756 8.63 17.78 111.40
N GLN A 757 9.04 19.03 111.31
CA GLN A 757 10.23 19.54 111.99
C GLN A 757 9.84 20.49 113.13
N LYS A 758 10.27 20.19 114.35
CA LYS A 758 10.15 21.11 115.48
C LYS A 758 11.18 22.24 115.29
N LEU A 759 10.72 23.44 114.99
CA LEU A 759 11.52 24.65 115.11
C LEU A 759 11.98 24.79 116.57
N GLY A 760 13.30 24.76 116.79
CA GLY A 760 13.90 25.03 118.09
C GLY A 760 13.63 26.47 118.52
N ASN A 761 13.62 26.72 119.84
CA ASN A 761 13.60 28.10 120.35
C ASN A 761 14.76 28.88 119.74
N ARG A 762 14.46 30.08 119.25
CA ARG A 762 15.43 31.05 118.76
C ARG A 762 16.11 31.79 119.91
#